data_AF-A0A396RU10-F1
#
_entry.id   AF-A0A396RU10-F1
#
_cell.length_a   1.000
_cell.length_b   1.000
_cell.length_c   1.000
_cell.angle_alpha   90.00
_cell.angle_beta   90.00
_cell.angle_gamma   90.00
#
_symmetry.space_group_name_H-M   'P 1'
#
loop_
_entity.id
_entity.type
_entity.pdbx_description
1 polymer ?
#
loop_
_entity_poly.entity_id
_entity_poly.type
_entity_poly.pdbx_seq_one_letter_code
_entity_poly.pdbx_strand_id
1 'polypeptide(L)'
;MQAKSVLLRRSALAGASAIAAVLLATAPAHADATPECNDGAGFASTECGTASLTTSDGDTAVGTFAFADGTGGGFATAIGSQSLALGAQSLALGGLSFAAGVNASSVGYFSTAIGDNTTAIGASSSAVAANATALGNAASAQGVNSTALGANAVAATEDSTAIGGNAQATGANAGAFGANANAAGTNSTALGTSASATASNSTAVGEGATATGVNSTALGRNASAGTSAVAVGAGADAASANSVAVGGGAFGGQNATAVGRNAAATGLGSVAMGIGSSAAGEASIAVGRNAATTGDNAIAIGDGVTAGENEVAIGNANNTYTFAGLATGGGTEFVTVDAAGQLSSAELTSAAIDFTGAGANSTEVNGNAAGTNSVAVGSGASATGNDAVAVGFNATANGNSTTAVGGISTATGPGASAFGWMAEAGAERATALGHLATAQGVRSLAVGENADAQTDFSTAIGNEAIANGTDALAIGDTAMAMGNSTTAVGGESVATGPGATAYGWQSNASERATALGHLADASAVRSVAIGEGASTASANAASLGTSVAIGNLAVASDEDAVALGDQATASGFHSTAIGGESVASGRGAQAFGWQASATGATAVAVGHQASAAGANAGAFGKNASAAFAGSTAVGFGATTTRDNQVVLGGDGSSVTVGDIAASTAAQTGAISVATVDASGTLGAGPMLSDLATVGQINTLTGQVNTLNGQVNTINGQISALQTQSAFNLSEVRRANEGVAVALAMESPSVPAGANFALSGGVGYWNERTGGAAAFTARVGENAAISGGVGVGFGSGEVGARGGFQVAF
;
A
#
# COMPACT_ATOMS: atom_id res chain seq x y z
N MET A 1 67.32 32.53 56.40
CA MET A 1 67.96 31.19 56.34
C MET A 1 69.17 31.31 55.41
N GLN A 2 70.35 30.97 55.93
CA GLN A 2 71.63 30.71 55.25
C GLN A 2 72.33 31.79 54.40
N ALA A 3 73.65 31.80 54.62
CA ALA A 3 74.69 32.62 54.03
C ALA A 3 75.19 32.09 52.67
N LYS A 4 75.60 33.04 51.80
CA LYS A 4 76.53 33.01 50.63
C LYS A 4 76.26 34.34 49.92
N SER A 5 77.17 35.25 49.56
CA SER A 5 78.56 35.22 49.07
C SER A 5 79.01 36.71 48.99
N VAL A 6 80.07 37.18 49.68
CA VAL A 6 81.48 37.23 49.24
C VAL A 6 81.72 38.03 47.94
N LEU A 7 82.46 39.14 48.09
CA LEU A 7 83.22 39.93 47.09
C LEU A 7 82.48 40.45 45.83
N LEU A 8 82.21 41.76 45.76
CA LEU A 8 82.52 42.60 44.59
C LEU A 8 82.30 44.10 44.89
N ARG A 9 83.33 44.90 44.58
CA ARG A 9 83.39 46.39 44.52
C ARG A 9 83.78 47.16 45.79
N ARG A 10 84.92 46.76 46.38
CA ARG A 10 86.06 47.69 46.50
C ARG A 10 86.65 47.87 45.09
N SER A 11 86.10 48.79 44.29
CA SER A 11 86.69 49.30 43.04
C SER A 11 85.67 50.19 42.29
N ALA A 12 85.61 51.47 42.66
CA ALA A 12 85.22 52.56 41.75
C ALA A 12 85.82 53.86 42.30
N LEU A 13 87.04 54.14 41.81
CA LEU A 13 87.74 55.42 41.71
C LEU A 13 88.01 56.18 43.04
N ALA A 14 89.22 56.20 43.63
CA ALA A 14 90.56 55.94 43.10
C ALA A 14 90.83 56.68 41.78
N GLY A 15 90.95 58.00 41.85
CA GLY A 15 91.26 58.84 40.69
C GLY A 15 91.53 60.30 41.05
N ALA A 16 92.45 60.56 41.98
CA ALA A 16 93.35 61.73 42.02
C ALA A 16 94.08 61.81 43.37
N SER A 17 95.05 60.90 43.56
CA SER A 17 96.13 61.06 44.53
C SER A 17 97.40 61.35 43.75
N ALA A 18 97.61 62.62 43.39
CA ALA A 18 98.83 63.28 42.92
C ALA A 18 98.35 64.70 42.55
N ILE A 19 98.73 65.78 43.23
CA ILE A 19 100.08 66.33 43.28
C ILE A 19 100.25 67.02 44.64
N ALA A 20 101.11 66.45 45.48
CA ALA A 20 101.91 67.22 46.42
C ALA A 20 103.28 67.45 45.76
N ALA A 21 103.74 68.70 45.81
CA ALA A 21 105.12 69.17 45.61
C ALA A 21 105.74 69.05 44.21
N VAL A 22 105.83 70.18 43.49
CA VAL A 22 107.06 70.88 43.00
C VAL A 22 106.58 72.30 42.56
N LEU A 23 106.71 73.35 43.38
CA LEU A 23 107.86 74.24 43.63
C LEU A 23 108.35 75.07 42.42
N LEU A 24 108.37 76.40 42.63
CA LEU A 24 109.12 77.48 41.95
C LEU A 24 108.42 78.29 40.84
N ALA A 25 107.66 79.31 41.24
CA ALA A 25 108.12 80.70 41.08
C ALA A 25 107.47 81.59 42.16
N THR A 26 108.32 82.24 42.93
CA THR A 26 108.04 83.08 44.09
C THR A 26 107.59 84.48 43.69
N ALA A 27 106.51 84.99 44.29
CA ALA A 27 106.49 86.32 44.90
C ALA A 27 105.36 86.36 45.96
N PRO A 28 105.58 86.99 47.13
CA PRO A 28 104.73 86.82 48.31
C PRO A 28 103.54 87.78 48.28
N ALA A 29 102.33 87.27 48.44
CA ALA A 29 101.29 88.00 49.18
C ALA A 29 101.30 87.44 50.60
N HIS A 30 101.76 88.28 51.52
CA HIS A 30 101.80 88.02 52.95
C HIS A 30 100.39 87.69 53.46
N ALA A 31 100.32 86.72 54.37
CA ALA A 31 99.13 86.42 55.14
C ALA A 31 98.73 87.64 55.99
N ASP A 32 97.56 88.23 55.68
CA ASP A 32 96.81 89.06 56.61
C ASP A 32 95.85 88.18 57.41
N ALA A 33 95.71 88.51 58.69
CA ALA A 33 94.92 87.80 59.70
C ALA A 33 93.46 88.29 59.78
N THR A 34 93.05 89.18 58.87
CA THR A 34 91.64 89.45 58.58
C THR A 34 91.31 88.94 57.18
N PRO A 35 90.21 88.20 56.94
CA PRO A 35 89.97 87.63 55.62
C PRO A 35 89.62 88.74 54.61
N GLU A 36 90.62 89.26 53.89
CA GLU A 36 90.40 90.08 52.70
C GLU A 36 89.89 89.17 51.58
N CYS A 37 88.86 89.62 50.86
CA CYS A 37 88.42 88.92 49.66
C CYS A 37 89.33 89.33 48.49
N ASN A 38 89.89 88.37 47.78
CA ASN A 38 90.76 88.56 46.62
C ASN A 38 90.15 87.97 45.34
N ASP A 39 90.64 88.43 44.20
CA ASP A 39 90.46 87.72 42.94
C ASP A 39 91.22 86.40 43.04
N GLY A 40 90.56 85.31 42.65
CA GLY A 40 91.17 83.99 42.62
C GLY A 40 91.98 83.72 41.34
N ALA A 41 92.37 82.46 41.12
CA ALA A 41 93.23 82.09 39.99
C ALA A 41 92.54 82.23 38.60
N GLY A 42 91.21 82.14 38.55
CA GLY A 42 90.41 82.28 37.33
C GLY A 42 89.93 83.71 37.07
N PHE A 43 89.60 84.02 35.82
CA PHE A 43 88.99 85.31 35.46
C PHE A 43 87.65 85.49 36.20
N ALA A 44 87.46 86.63 36.84
CA ALA A 44 86.26 86.96 37.63
C ALA A 44 85.91 85.96 38.74
N SER A 45 86.93 85.28 39.30
CA SER A 45 86.78 84.41 40.47
C SER A 45 86.90 85.19 41.79
N THR A 46 86.31 84.69 42.87
CA THR A 46 86.32 85.33 44.20
C THR A 46 86.80 84.34 45.26
N GLU A 47 87.83 84.71 46.02
CA GLU A 47 88.32 83.97 47.18
C GLU A 47 88.17 84.84 48.42
N CYS A 48 87.59 84.34 49.51
CA CYS A 48 87.46 85.13 50.73
C CYS A 48 87.43 84.25 51.97
N GLY A 49 88.51 84.21 52.73
CA GLY A 49 88.63 83.31 53.87
C GLY A 49 90.06 82.82 54.08
N THR A 50 90.35 82.33 55.29
CA THR A 50 91.65 81.71 55.55
C THR A 50 91.77 80.41 54.75
N ALA A 51 92.76 80.33 53.86
CA ALA A 51 93.01 79.17 53.00
C ALA A 51 91.81 78.77 52.11
N SER A 52 90.98 79.74 51.69
CA SER A 52 90.05 79.53 50.57
C SER A 52 90.81 79.46 49.25
N LEU A 53 90.31 78.70 48.28
CA LEU A 53 90.96 78.53 46.98
C LEU A 53 89.95 78.31 45.85
N THR A 54 90.15 78.99 44.74
CA THR A 54 89.45 78.81 43.47
C THR A 54 90.44 78.46 42.35
N THR A 55 90.02 77.70 41.34
CA THR A 55 90.94 77.26 40.26
C THR A 55 90.41 77.49 38.85
N SER A 56 89.12 77.78 38.65
CA SER A 56 88.52 78.05 37.34
C SER A 56 87.87 79.44 37.25
N ASP A 57 87.61 79.89 36.01
CA ASP A 57 86.96 81.19 35.75
C ASP A 57 85.56 81.26 36.38
N GLY A 58 85.23 82.40 36.98
CA GLY A 58 83.93 82.67 37.60
C GLY A 58 83.65 81.92 38.91
N ASP A 59 84.61 81.14 39.43
CA ASP A 59 84.44 80.39 40.69
C ASP A 59 84.39 81.31 41.92
N THR A 60 83.66 80.93 42.96
CA THR A 60 83.56 81.69 44.22
C THR A 60 83.80 80.78 45.41
N ALA A 61 84.84 81.02 46.22
CA ALA A 61 85.14 80.29 47.45
C ALA A 61 85.17 81.25 48.66
N VAL A 62 84.21 81.13 49.58
CA VAL A 62 84.09 82.01 50.76
C VAL A 62 84.00 81.21 52.06
N GLY A 63 85.00 81.33 52.93
CA GLY A 63 85.09 80.66 54.23
C GLY A 63 86.44 80.00 54.49
N THR A 64 86.71 79.62 55.74
CA THR A 64 87.95 78.94 56.10
C THR A 64 88.03 77.56 55.43
N PHE A 65 89.07 77.34 54.60
CA PHE A 65 89.26 76.12 53.79
C PHE A 65 88.14 75.82 52.78
N ALA A 66 87.42 76.84 52.29
CA ALA A 66 86.47 76.66 51.19
C ALA A 66 87.22 76.44 49.86
N PHE A 67 86.80 75.47 49.04
CA PHE A 67 87.44 75.19 47.75
C PHE A 67 86.41 75.06 46.63
N ALA A 68 86.60 75.83 45.55
CA ALA A 68 85.78 75.77 44.35
C ALA A 68 86.67 75.49 43.11
N ASP A 69 86.33 74.46 42.35
CA ASP A 69 87.04 74.04 41.15
C ASP A 69 86.05 73.60 40.08
N GLY A 70 85.54 74.54 39.29
CA GLY A 70 84.54 74.29 38.25
C GLY A 70 85.11 73.61 36.99
N THR A 71 85.71 72.42 37.11
CA THR A 71 86.44 71.77 36.01
C THR A 71 85.61 71.65 34.72
N GLY A 72 86.14 72.18 33.60
CA GLY A 72 85.53 72.05 32.28
C GLY A 72 84.40 73.03 31.93
N GLY A 73 84.12 74.04 32.76
CA GLY A 73 83.10 75.07 32.46
C GLY A 73 83.03 76.28 33.39
N GLY A 74 83.75 76.30 34.51
CA GLY A 74 83.80 77.40 35.49
C GLY A 74 82.54 77.56 36.33
N PHE A 75 82.47 78.66 37.07
CA PHE A 75 81.32 79.13 37.87
C PHE A 75 80.88 78.22 39.03
N ALA A 76 81.81 77.48 39.65
CA ALA A 76 81.54 76.74 40.88
C ALA A 76 81.52 77.69 42.10
N THR A 77 80.56 77.53 43.01
CA THR A 77 80.41 78.39 44.20
C THR A 77 80.47 77.56 45.47
N ALA A 78 81.49 77.72 46.30
CA ALA A 78 81.65 77.10 47.63
C ALA A 78 81.62 78.17 48.74
N ILE A 79 80.61 78.20 49.61
CA ILE A 79 80.47 79.19 50.69
C ILE A 79 80.21 78.49 52.02
N GLY A 80 81.15 78.58 52.95
CA GLY A 80 81.12 77.93 54.27
C GLY A 80 82.49 77.42 54.70
N SER A 81 82.70 77.12 55.98
CA SER A 81 83.96 76.50 56.41
C SER A 81 84.06 75.08 55.83
N GLN A 82 85.16 74.78 55.15
CA GLN A 82 85.42 73.47 54.52
C GLN A 82 84.35 73.05 53.48
N SER A 83 83.66 74.00 52.85
CA SER A 83 82.76 73.70 51.73
C SER A 83 83.55 73.41 50.45
N LEU A 84 83.06 72.48 49.62
CA LEU A 84 83.81 71.96 48.48
C LEU A 84 82.90 71.84 47.22
N ALA A 85 83.14 72.63 46.19
CA ALA A 85 82.39 72.63 44.93
C ALA A 85 83.33 72.28 43.75
N LEU A 86 83.23 71.07 43.18
CA LEU A 86 84.19 70.53 42.20
C LEU A 86 83.63 70.35 40.77
N GLY A 87 82.32 70.53 40.60
CA GLY A 87 81.69 70.43 39.28
C GLY A 87 81.55 71.80 38.64
N ALA A 88 81.62 71.88 37.30
CA ALA A 88 81.25 73.11 36.59
C ALA A 88 79.83 73.55 36.97
N GLN A 89 79.63 74.84 37.23
CA GLN A 89 78.36 75.43 37.68
C GLN A 89 77.79 74.81 38.97
N SER A 90 78.61 74.14 39.79
CA SER A 90 78.16 73.55 41.05
C SER A 90 78.04 74.58 42.17
N LEU A 91 77.20 74.32 43.16
CA LEU A 91 76.97 75.16 44.33
C LEU A 91 77.12 74.33 45.60
N ALA A 92 77.99 74.70 46.53
CA ALA A 92 78.15 74.14 47.86
C ALA A 92 78.03 75.26 48.91
N LEU A 93 76.87 75.39 49.55
CA LEU A 93 76.55 76.46 50.50
C LEU A 93 76.27 75.88 51.90
N GLY A 94 77.18 76.07 52.84
CA GLY A 94 77.11 75.57 54.22
C GLY A 94 78.42 74.91 54.65
N GLY A 95 78.69 74.88 55.96
CA GLY A 95 79.92 74.26 56.49
C GLY A 95 79.98 72.76 56.16
N LEU A 96 81.13 72.28 55.68
CA LEU A 96 81.36 70.90 55.23
C LEU A 96 80.42 70.44 54.10
N SER A 97 79.77 71.35 53.37
CA SER A 97 78.97 70.98 52.19
C SER A 97 79.86 70.54 51.04
N PHE A 98 79.40 69.56 50.25
CA PHE A 98 80.14 69.00 49.12
C PHE A 98 79.24 68.94 47.88
N ALA A 99 79.70 69.50 46.76
CA ALA A 99 79.06 69.42 45.45
C ALA A 99 80.10 69.00 44.41
N ALA A 100 80.02 67.79 43.86
CA ALA A 100 81.03 67.24 42.95
C ALA A 100 80.60 67.18 41.48
N GLY A 101 79.31 66.98 41.22
CA GLY A 101 78.79 66.83 39.86
C GLY A 101 78.61 68.17 39.13
N VAL A 102 78.57 68.12 37.81
CA VAL A 102 78.26 69.30 36.98
C VAL A 102 76.84 69.77 37.28
N ASN A 103 76.65 71.08 37.49
CA ASN A 103 75.36 71.68 37.84
C ASN A 103 74.73 71.09 39.14
N ALA A 104 75.56 70.53 40.03
CA ALA A 104 75.11 70.00 41.32
C ALA A 104 74.94 71.13 42.35
N SER A 105 73.82 71.14 43.07
CA SER A 105 73.56 72.09 44.15
C SER A 105 73.50 71.38 45.50
N SER A 106 74.33 71.80 46.45
CA SER A 106 74.44 71.29 47.82
C SER A 106 74.29 72.46 48.79
N VAL A 107 73.23 72.50 49.59
CA VAL A 107 72.93 73.62 50.49
C VAL A 107 72.57 73.09 51.89
N GLY A 108 73.44 73.31 52.88
CA GLY A 108 73.25 72.87 54.26
C GLY A 108 74.56 72.47 54.95
N TYR A 109 74.53 72.31 56.27
CA TYR A 109 75.67 71.75 56.99
C TYR A 109 75.86 70.28 56.62
N PHE A 110 77.05 69.90 56.15
CA PHE A 110 77.38 68.52 55.78
C PHE A 110 76.50 67.92 54.65
N SER A 111 75.90 68.76 53.79
CA SER A 111 75.14 68.29 52.63
C SER A 111 76.06 67.79 51.51
N THR A 112 75.63 66.84 50.70
CA THR A 112 76.44 66.18 49.66
C THR A 112 75.65 66.02 48.36
N ALA A 113 76.15 66.56 47.25
CA ALA A 113 75.59 66.45 45.91
C ALA A 113 76.69 65.92 44.95
N ILE A 114 76.70 64.62 44.63
CA ILE A 114 77.82 63.99 43.91
C ILE A 114 77.56 63.86 42.40
N GLY A 115 76.36 63.45 42.01
CA GLY A 115 76.02 63.23 40.60
C GLY A 115 75.76 64.53 39.85
N ASP A 116 75.80 64.47 38.52
CA ASP A 116 75.46 65.63 37.67
C ASP A 116 73.99 66.02 37.81
N ASN A 117 73.69 67.31 37.73
CA ASN A 117 72.35 67.91 37.87
C ASN A 117 71.63 67.52 39.18
N THR A 118 72.38 67.26 40.25
CA THR A 118 71.80 66.89 41.54
C THR A 118 71.43 68.10 42.38
N THR A 119 70.47 67.93 43.28
CA THR A 119 70.10 68.95 44.27
C THR A 119 70.01 68.32 45.66
N ALA A 120 70.91 68.65 46.56
CA ALA A 120 70.92 68.25 47.98
C ALA A 120 70.73 69.48 48.87
N ILE A 121 69.58 69.64 49.51
CA ILE A 121 69.29 70.81 50.35
C ILE A 121 68.80 70.34 51.73
N GLY A 122 69.50 70.73 52.79
CA GLY A 122 69.23 70.34 54.18
C GLY A 122 70.49 69.84 54.90
N ALA A 123 70.52 69.94 56.23
CA ALA A 123 71.66 69.42 56.99
C ALA A 123 71.80 67.90 56.78
N SER A 124 73.00 67.44 56.38
CA SER A 124 73.31 66.05 56.06
C SER A 124 72.50 65.43 54.90
N SER A 125 71.86 66.22 54.04
CA SER A 125 71.19 65.69 52.84
C SER A 125 72.21 65.15 51.84
N SER A 126 71.89 64.06 51.13
CA SER A 126 72.79 63.37 50.20
C SER A 126 72.09 63.04 48.88
N ALA A 127 72.51 63.63 47.78
CA ALA A 127 72.10 63.28 46.41
C ALA A 127 73.31 62.73 45.65
N VAL A 128 73.34 61.43 45.37
CA VAL A 128 74.58 60.74 44.95
C VAL A 128 74.65 60.49 43.44
N ALA A 129 73.55 60.09 42.80
CA ALA A 129 73.53 59.72 41.38
C ALA A 129 72.94 60.84 40.51
N ALA A 130 73.15 60.76 39.20
CA ALA A 130 72.74 61.81 38.26
C ALA A 130 71.23 62.13 38.34
N ASN A 131 70.88 63.42 38.22
CA ASN A 131 69.52 63.98 38.31
C ASN A 131 68.81 63.71 39.66
N ALA A 132 69.53 63.27 40.70
CA ALA A 132 68.93 62.99 42.00
C ALA A 132 68.62 64.28 42.79
N THR A 133 67.47 64.30 43.47
CA THR A 133 67.05 65.43 44.33
C THR A 133 66.82 64.96 45.75
N ALA A 134 67.58 65.46 46.72
CA ALA A 134 67.42 65.22 48.15
C ALA A 134 67.14 66.54 48.89
N LEU A 135 65.93 66.73 49.43
CA LEU A 135 65.54 67.96 50.13
C LEU A 135 64.97 67.63 51.52
N GLY A 136 65.68 68.00 52.58
CA GLY A 136 65.34 67.73 53.98
C GLY A 136 66.55 67.33 54.82
N ASN A 137 66.45 67.44 56.16
CA ASN A 137 67.51 66.97 57.05
C ASN A 137 67.73 65.46 56.87
N ALA A 138 68.96 65.05 56.55
CA ALA A 138 69.33 63.66 56.26
C ALA A 138 68.52 62.96 55.14
N ALA A 139 67.91 63.73 54.22
CA ALA A 139 67.31 63.15 53.01
C ALA A 139 68.38 62.49 52.14
N SER A 140 68.12 61.31 51.56
CA SER A 140 69.09 60.51 50.82
C SER A 140 68.51 60.05 49.48
N ALA A 141 68.98 60.61 48.37
CA ALA A 141 68.63 60.22 47.00
C ALA A 141 69.86 59.56 46.34
N GLN A 142 69.90 58.23 46.31
CA GLN A 142 71.08 57.45 45.89
C GLN A 142 70.98 56.91 44.46
N GLY A 143 69.78 56.83 43.89
CA GLY A 143 69.55 56.32 42.53
C GLY A 143 69.54 57.39 41.45
N VAL A 144 69.76 56.98 40.18
CA VAL A 144 69.62 57.88 39.02
C VAL A 144 68.17 58.37 38.93
N ASN A 145 67.96 59.65 38.66
CA ASN A 145 66.64 60.32 38.64
C ASN A 145 65.83 60.18 39.95
N SER A 146 66.46 59.81 41.07
CA SER A 146 65.73 59.58 42.32
C SER A 146 65.37 60.89 43.03
N THR A 147 64.25 60.90 43.74
CA THR A 147 63.77 62.08 44.48
C THR A 147 63.46 61.72 45.93
N ALA A 148 64.13 62.33 46.90
CA ALA A 148 63.91 62.19 48.34
C ALA A 148 63.54 63.55 48.96
N LEU A 149 62.31 63.71 49.44
CA LEU A 149 61.74 64.96 49.94
C LEU A 149 61.21 64.75 51.37
N GLY A 150 61.89 65.27 52.39
CA GLY A 150 61.51 65.16 53.80
C GLY A 150 62.66 64.71 54.70
N ALA A 151 62.51 64.90 56.02
CA ALA A 151 63.54 64.48 56.98
C ALA A 151 63.72 62.95 56.95
N ASN A 152 64.95 62.48 56.77
CA ASN A 152 65.31 61.06 56.61
C ASN A 152 64.59 60.33 55.47
N ALA A 153 64.08 61.03 54.45
CA ALA A 153 63.51 60.37 53.27
C ALA A 153 64.63 59.65 52.50
N VAL A 154 64.38 58.42 52.01
CA VAL A 154 65.37 57.60 51.30
C VAL A 154 64.80 57.14 49.97
N ALA A 155 65.41 57.56 48.86
CA ALA A 155 65.17 57.07 47.51
C ALA A 155 66.43 56.35 47.03
N ALA A 156 66.49 55.02 47.23
CA ALA A 156 67.77 54.28 47.19
C ALA A 156 68.21 53.83 45.79
N THR A 157 67.28 53.78 44.83
CA THR A 157 67.46 53.11 43.54
C THR A 157 66.94 53.95 42.37
N GLU A 158 67.23 53.55 41.13
CA GLU A 158 66.84 54.27 39.91
C GLU A 158 65.33 54.59 39.86
N ASP A 159 65.01 55.80 39.42
CA ASP A 159 63.66 56.37 39.28
C ASP A 159 62.78 56.29 40.54
N SER A 160 63.38 56.06 41.72
CA SER A 160 62.64 55.97 42.98
C SER A 160 62.28 57.36 43.52
N THR A 161 61.08 57.49 44.09
CA THR A 161 60.58 58.74 44.65
C THR A 161 60.07 58.52 46.08
N ALA A 162 60.70 59.17 47.06
CA ALA A 162 60.31 59.17 48.47
C ALA A 162 59.92 60.58 48.92
N ILE A 163 58.66 60.79 49.33
CA ILE A 163 58.14 62.10 49.79
C ILE A 163 57.46 61.91 51.15
N GLY A 164 58.04 62.49 52.20
CA GLY A 164 57.56 62.39 53.59
C GLY A 164 58.69 62.09 54.57
N GLY A 165 58.48 62.39 55.86
CA GLY A 165 59.45 62.06 56.90
C GLY A 165 59.63 60.54 57.03
N ASN A 166 60.88 60.06 56.98
CA ASN A 166 61.24 58.63 56.96
C ASN A 166 60.58 57.81 55.83
N ALA A 167 60.14 58.43 54.73
CA ALA A 167 59.65 57.70 53.57
C ALA A 167 60.81 56.91 52.92
N GLN A 168 60.58 55.66 52.53
CA GLN A 168 61.59 54.75 52.00
C GLN A 168 61.13 54.17 50.67
N ALA A 169 61.71 54.63 49.57
CA ALA A 169 61.57 54.04 48.25
C ALA A 169 62.88 53.30 47.90
N THR A 170 62.98 52.03 48.28
CA THR A 170 64.20 51.23 48.12
C THR A 170 64.18 50.27 46.93
N GLY A 171 63.03 50.13 46.27
CA GLY A 171 62.91 49.39 45.01
C GLY A 171 63.09 50.29 43.78
N ALA A 172 63.62 49.73 42.69
CA ALA A 172 63.72 50.46 41.42
C ALA A 172 62.32 50.88 40.93
N ASN A 173 62.19 52.11 40.42
CA ASN A 173 60.92 52.71 39.98
C ASN A 173 59.84 52.75 41.08
N ALA A 174 60.23 52.71 42.36
CA ALA A 174 59.29 52.69 43.47
C ALA A 174 58.89 54.11 43.93
N GLY A 175 57.63 54.27 44.35
CA GLY A 175 57.10 55.52 44.88
C GLY A 175 56.61 55.38 46.32
N ALA A 176 57.27 56.03 47.29
CA ALA A 176 56.85 56.09 48.69
C ALA A 176 56.40 57.53 49.04
N PHE A 177 55.11 57.72 49.30
CA PHE A 177 54.49 59.02 49.53
C PHE A 177 53.74 59.02 50.86
N GLY A 178 54.26 59.69 51.88
CA GLY A 178 53.70 59.74 53.23
C GLY A 178 54.77 59.50 54.31
N ALA A 179 54.50 59.91 55.54
CA ALA A 179 55.43 59.67 56.64
C ALA A 179 55.55 58.15 56.91
N ASN A 180 56.78 57.64 57.00
CA ASN A 180 57.09 56.22 57.15
C ASN A 180 56.53 55.31 56.03
N ALA A 181 56.14 55.84 54.87
CA ALA A 181 55.75 55.03 53.72
C ALA A 181 56.94 54.19 53.24
N ASN A 182 56.73 52.92 52.91
CA ASN A 182 57.78 51.97 52.54
C ASN A 182 57.46 51.24 51.23
N ALA A 183 58.05 51.70 50.13
CA ALA A 183 57.97 51.09 48.81
C ALA A 183 59.30 50.35 48.51
N ALA A 184 59.42 49.11 49.01
CA ALA A 184 60.65 48.33 48.92
C ALA A 184 60.73 47.41 47.69
N GLY A 185 59.59 47.13 47.04
CA GLY A 185 59.56 46.31 45.82
C GLY A 185 59.87 47.10 44.55
N THR A 186 60.38 46.44 43.52
CA THR A 186 60.52 47.05 42.18
C THR A 186 59.15 47.41 41.60
N ASN A 187 59.00 48.58 40.96
CA ASN A 187 57.73 49.12 40.45
C ASN A 187 56.63 49.21 41.52
N SER A 188 57.00 49.34 42.80
CA SER A 188 56.02 49.39 43.89
C SER A 188 55.55 50.82 44.18
N THR A 189 54.33 50.98 44.67
CA THR A 189 53.80 52.28 45.10
C THR A 189 53.22 52.16 46.50
N ALA A 190 53.75 52.91 47.46
CA ALA A 190 53.22 53.06 48.81
C ALA A 190 52.77 54.51 49.03
N LEU A 191 51.46 54.77 49.06
CA LEU A 191 50.86 56.11 49.21
C LEU A 191 50.01 56.17 50.48
N GLY A 192 50.50 56.82 51.52
CA GLY A 192 49.85 56.98 52.82
C GLY A 192 50.84 56.86 53.98
N THR A 193 50.49 57.40 55.15
CA THR A 193 51.29 57.22 56.36
C THR A 193 51.43 55.73 56.70
N SER A 194 52.65 55.25 56.85
CA SER A 194 52.97 53.84 57.11
C SER A 194 52.45 52.85 56.06
N ALA A 195 52.10 53.29 54.85
CA ALA A 195 51.76 52.39 53.75
C ALA A 195 52.99 51.54 53.37
N SER A 196 52.81 50.26 53.06
CA SER A 196 53.91 49.32 52.82
C SER A 196 53.66 48.47 51.58
N ALA A 197 54.49 48.68 50.55
CA ALA A 197 54.48 47.96 49.28
C ALA A 197 55.85 47.30 49.09
N THR A 198 56.06 46.11 49.66
CA THR A 198 57.41 45.51 49.79
C THR A 198 57.76 44.50 48.71
N ALA A 199 56.82 44.10 47.87
CA ALA A 199 57.03 43.14 46.80
C ALA A 199 56.95 43.78 45.41
N SER A 200 57.48 43.11 44.39
CA SER A 200 57.50 43.65 43.03
C SER A 200 56.09 43.87 42.47
N ASN A 201 55.90 44.99 41.76
CA ASN A 201 54.61 45.44 41.20
C ASN A 201 53.48 45.55 42.25
N SER A 202 53.81 45.79 43.52
CA SER A 202 52.82 45.95 44.59
C SER A 202 52.36 47.40 44.73
N THR A 203 51.07 47.61 44.99
CA THR A 203 50.48 48.93 45.19
C THR A 203 49.75 48.97 46.52
N ALA A 204 50.22 49.76 47.48
CA ALA A 204 49.59 50.03 48.77
C ALA A 204 49.17 51.50 48.85
N VAL A 205 47.87 51.77 48.93
CA VAL A 205 47.32 53.14 48.99
C VAL A 205 46.37 53.25 50.18
N GLY A 206 46.72 54.06 51.17
CA GLY A 206 45.98 54.24 52.42
C GLY A 206 46.88 54.17 53.65
N GLU A 207 46.45 54.77 54.76
CA GLU A 207 47.16 54.67 56.03
C GLU A 207 47.24 53.20 56.50
N GLY A 208 48.45 52.70 56.73
CA GLY A 208 48.71 51.31 57.11
C GLY A 208 48.37 50.25 56.05
N ALA A 209 48.07 50.64 54.80
CA ALA A 209 47.83 49.69 53.71
C ALA A 209 49.09 48.82 53.47
N THR A 210 48.92 47.52 53.28
CA THR A 210 50.00 46.54 53.22
C THR A 210 49.85 45.64 51.98
N ALA A 211 50.72 45.84 50.99
CA ALA A 211 50.79 45.05 49.76
C ALA A 211 52.14 44.31 49.72
N THR A 212 52.20 43.13 50.37
CA THR A 212 53.45 42.38 50.60
C THR A 212 53.65 41.22 49.63
N GLY A 213 52.63 40.89 48.81
CA GLY A 213 52.74 39.90 47.75
C GLY A 213 53.16 40.49 46.40
N VAL A 214 53.77 39.67 45.55
CA VAL A 214 54.10 40.07 44.17
C VAL A 214 52.80 40.34 43.39
N ASN A 215 52.75 41.40 42.59
CA ASN A 215 51.55 41.82 41.83
C ASN A 215 50.31 42.10 42.71
N SER A 216 50.51 42.53 43.96
CA SER A 216 49.42 42.77 44.91
C SER A 216 48.91 44.21 44.87
N THR A 217 47.63 44.41 45.14
CA THR A 217 47.01 45.74 45.24
C THR A 217 46.20 45.86 46.52
N ALA A 218 46.61 46.73 47.44
CA ALA A 218 45.91 47.07 48.67
C ALA A 218 45.50 48.56 48.65
N LEU A 219 44.21 48.84 48.49
CA LEU A 219 43.64 50.20 48.42
C LEU A 219 42.64 50.41 49.57
N GLY A 220 43.03 51.16 50.59
CA GLY A 220 42.21 51.49 51.75
C GLY A 220 43.03 51.48 53.05
N ARG A 221 42.54 52.19 54.08
CA ARG A 221 43.18 52.18 55.40
C ARG A 221 43.25 50.73 55.92
N ASN A 222 44.45 50.27 56.28
CA ASN A 222 44.73 48.90 56.74
C ASN A 222 44.27 47.79 55.78
N ALA A 223 44.14 48.06 54.48
CA ALA A 223 43.92 47.00 53.50
C ALA A 223 45.16 46.09 53.42
N SER A 224 44.98 44.78 53.29
CA SER A 224 46.08 43.81 53.21
C SER A 224 45.95 42.94 51.97
N ALA A 225 47.00 42.86 51.15
CA ALA A 225 47.02 42.05 49.94
C ALA A 225 48.27 41.15 49.88
N GLY A 226 48.03 39.85 49.75
CA GLY A 226 49.01 38.80 49.48
C GLY A 226 49.38 38.68 48.00
N THR A 227 50.04 37.59 47.62
CA THR A 227 50.55 37.41 46.24
C THR A 227 49.42 37.33 45.22
N SER A 228 49.51 38.12 44.14
CA SER A 228 48.49 38.25 43.11
C SER A 228 47.09 38.59 43.65
N ALA A 229 47.01 39.22 44.81
CA ALA A 229 45.76 39.52 45.49
C ALA A 229 45.34 40.99 45.33
N VAL A 230 44.04 41.23 45.46
CA VAL A 230 43.43 42.56 45.35
C VAL A 230 42.56 42.81 46.58
N ALA A 231 42.97 43.72 47.45
CA ALA A 231 42.20 44.23 48.58
C ALA A 231 41.79 45.69 48.33
N VAL A 232 40.50 45.98 48.26
CA VAL A 232 39.98 47.34 48.01
C VAL A 232 38.90 47.66 49.04
N GLY A 233 39.20 48.54 49.99
CA GLY A 233 38.30 48.95 51.08
C GLY A 233 39.05 49.09 52.40
N ALA A 234 38.51 49.88 53.33
CA ALA A 234 39.09 50.00 54.66
C ALA A 234 39.03 48.65 55.40
N GLY A 235 40.19 48.13 55.79
CA GLY A 235 40.33 46.82 56.43
C GLY A 235 39.95 45.63 55.54
N ALA A 236 39.93 45.80 54.20
CA ALA A 236 39.79 44.66 53.29
C ALA A 236 41.02 43.74 53.43
N ASP A 237 40.78 42.45 53.60
CA ASP A 237 41.82 41.44 53.84
C ASP A 237 41.80 40.40 52.73
N ALA A 238 42.77 40.52 51.82
CA ALA A 238 43.10 39.58 50.77
C ALA A 238 44.54 39.08 50.99
N ALA A 239 44.93 38.76 52.23
CA ALA A 239 46.29 38.34 52.56
C ALA A 239 46.69 36.97 51.96
N SER A 240 45.71 36.18 51.50
CA SER A 240 45.94 34.89 50.86
C SER A 240 46.39 35.05 49.39
N ALA A 241 46.95 33.98 48.80
CA ALA A 241 47.33 34.00 47.40
C ALA A 241 46.10 34.00 46.46
N ASN A 242 46.17 34.79 45.39
CA ASN A 242 45.13 34.93 44.35
C ASN A 242 43.74 35.32 44.89
N SER A 243 43.67 35.95 46.07
CA SER A 243 42.40 36.33 46.69
C SER A 243 41.95 37.73 46.26
N VAL A 244 40.64 37.94 46.17
CA VAL A 244 40.03 39.24 45.90
C VAL A 244 39.14 39.60 47.09
N ALA A 245 39.33 40.77 47.70
CA ALA A 245 38.49 41.31 48.76
C ALA A 245 38.13 42.77 48.44
N VAL A 246 36.91 43.03 47.99
CA VAL A 246 36.44 44.36 47.58
C VAL A 246 35.28 44.79 48.47
N GLY A 247 35.51 45.70 49.40
CA GLY A 247 34.55 46.21 50.37
C GLY A 247 35.21 46.43 51.72
N GLY A 248 34.69 47.37 52.53
CA GLY A 248 35.18 47.57 53.89
C GLY A 248 35.01 46.28 54.72
N GLY A 249 36.09 45.79 55.33
CA GLY A 249 36.10 44.54 56.10
C GLY A 249 35.82 43.27 55.29
N ALA A 250 35.89 43.30 53.95
CA ALA A 250 35.77 42.09 53.14
C ALA A 250 36.96 41.15 53.39
N PHE A 251 36.74 39.84 53.37
CA PHE A 251 37.75 38.81 53.59
C PHE A 251 37.77 37.80 52.44
N GLY A 252 38.91 37.69 51.74
CA GLY A 252 39.15 36.70 50.70
C GLY A 252 40.17 35.66 51.14
N GLY A 253 39.74 34.40 51.27
CA GLY A 253 40.61 33.24 51.44
C GLY A 253 41.40 32.90 50.17
N GLN A 254 42.23 31.85 50.21
CA GLN A 254 43.06 31.43 49.06
C GLN A 254 42.19 31.14 47.82
N ASN A 255 42.58 31.69 46.67
CA ASN A 255 41.84 31.61 45.40
C ASN A 255 40.38 32.08 45.47
N ALA A 256 39.98 32.79 46.53
CA ALA A 256 38.59 33.15 46.78
C ALA A 256 38.29 34.61 46.39
N THR A 257 37.02 34.88 46.09
CA THR A 257 36.54 36.22 45.71
C THR A 257 35.44 36.69 46.65
N ALA A 258 35.72 37.74 47.43
CA ALA A 258 34.78 38.42 48.30
C ALA A 258 34.51 39.84 47.78
N VAL A 259 33.26 40.16 47.47
CA VAL A 259 32.84 41.49 46.97
C VAL A 259 31.62 41.97 47.74
N GLY A 260 31.80 42.96 48.60
CA GLY A 260 30.78 43.56 49.46
C GLY A 260 31.33 43.92 50.84
N ARG A 261 30.70 44.89 51.52
CA ARG A 261 31.08 45.21 52.91
C ARG A 261 30.86 43.99 53.80
N ASN A 262 31.89 43.55 54.51
CA ASN A 262 31.91 42.34 55.33
C ASN A 262 31.57 41.03 54.56
N ALA A 263 31.76 40.98 53.24
CA ALA A 263 31.68 39.72 52.50
C ALA A 263 32.84 38.80 52.92
N ALA A 264 32.59 37.53 53.15
CA ALA A 264 33.57 36.58 53.64
C ALA A 264 33.60 35.31 52.78
N ALA A 265 34.58 35.21 51.89
CA ALA A 265 34.83 34.01 51.08
C ALA A 265 35.93 33.20 51.76
N THR A 266 35.59 32.39 52.76
CA THR A 266 36.57 31.68 53.61
C THR A 266 36.95 30.32 53.06
N GLY A 267 36.09 29.69 52.26
CA GLY A 267 36.39 28.42 51.60
C GLY A 267 37.43 28.58 50.48
N LEU A 268 38.23 27.54 50.23
CA LEU A 268 39.18 27.51 49.12
C LEU A 268 38.43 27.66 47.79
N GLY A 269 38.83 28.62 46.94
CA GLY A 269 38.18 28.83 45.63
C GLY A 269 36.73 29.32 45.71
N SER A 270 36.29 29.80 46.86
CA SER A 270 34.89 30.23 47.08
C SER A 270 34.60 31.64 46.54
N VAL A 271 33.33 31.95 46.35
CA VAL A 271 32.85 33.27 45.89
C VAL A 271 31.77 33.79 46.82
N ALA A 272 32.03 34.90 47.53
CA ALA A 272 31.05 35.61 48.34
C ALA A 272 30.78 37.00 47.77
N MET A 273 29.58 37.25 47.23
CA MET A 273 29.22 38.52 46.60
C MET A 273 27.95 39.11 47.21
N GLY A 274 28.07 40.23 47.93
CA GLY A 274 26.96 40.88 48.64
C GLY A 274 27.39 41.41 50.01
N ILE A 275 26.59 42.30 50.60
CA ILE A 275 26.86 42.79 51.96
C ILE A 275 26.64 41.62 52.94
N GLY A 276 27.67 41.27 53.71
CA GLY A 276 27.60 40.19 54.70
C GLY A 276 27.41 38.79 54.13
N SER A 277 27.63 38.56 52.83
CA SER A 277 27.61 37.21 52.28
C SER A 277 28.76 36.36 52.83
N SER A 278 28.54 35.06 52.97
CA SER A 278 29.52 34.12 53.54
C SER A 278 29.59 32.85 52.71
N ALA A 279 30.71 32.64 52.02
CA ALA A 279 30.97 31.42 51.28
C ALA A 279 31.96 30.54 52.06
N ALA A 280 31.45 29.68 52.95
CA ALA A 280 32.29 28.97 53.92
C ALA A 280 32.88 27.66 53.39
N GLY A 281 32.14 26.95 52.52
CA GLY A 281 32.58 25.68 51.93
C GLY A 281 33.56 25.84 50.77
N GLU A 282 34.33 24.79 50.49
CA GLU A 282 35.23 24.71 49.32
C GLU A 282 34.44 24.81 48.02
N ALA A 283 34.96 25.59 47.06
CA ALA A 283 34.36 25.86 45.76
C ALA A 283 32.89 26.33 45.81
N SER A 284 32.46 26.90 46.95
CA SER A 284 31.08 27.34 47.16
C SER A 284 30.83 28.77 46.68
N ILE A 285 29.58 29.09 46.35
CA ILE A 285 29.17 30.38 45.78
C ILE A 285 28.00 30.95 46.60
N ALA A 286 28.20 32.10 47.25
CA ALA A 286 27.17 32.84 47.99
C ALA A 286 26.98 34.24 47.36
N VAL A 287 25.86 34.47 46.67
CA VAL A 287 25.56 35.73 45.97
C VAL A 287 24.27 36.35 46.51
N GLY A 288 24.35 37.48 47.20
CA GLY A 288 23.23 38.19 47.79
C GLY A 288 23.56 38.77 49.16
N ARG A 289 22.73 39.69 49.67
CA ARG A 289 22.91 40.19 51.05
C ARG A 289 22.70 39.03 52.02
N ASN A 290 23.66 38.82 52.93
CA ASN A 290 23.64 37.74 53.91
C ASN A 290 23.41 36.32 53.32
N ALA A 291 23.70 36.10 52.03
CA ALA A 291 23.70 34.75 51.45
C ALA A 291 24.80 33.91 52.11
N ALA A 292 24.53 32.65 52.42
CA ALA A 292 25.46 31.77 53.10
C ALA A 292 25.56 30.40 52.42
N THR A 293 26.78 29.88 52.29
CA THR A 293 27.00 28.45 52.00
C THR A 293 27.71 27.83 53.20
N THR A 294 27.22 26.67 53.63
CA THR A 294 27.73 25.96 54.82
C THR A 294 28.47 24.67 54.47
N GLY A 295 28.26 24.13 53.25
CA GLY A 295 28.95 22.95 52.75
C GLY A 295 29.70 23.18 51.44
N ASP A 296 30.51 22.20 51.06
CA ASP A 296 31.31 22.23 49.84
C ASP A 296 30.41 22.11 48.59
N ASN A 297 30.86 22.67 47.47
CA ASN A 297 30.15 22.68 46.19
C ASN A 297 28.73 23.30 46.23
N ALA A 298 28.42 24.05 47.29
CA ALA A 298 27.13 24.68 47.48
C ALA A 298 27.00 26.01 46.72
N ILE A 299 25.79 26.33 46.25
CA ILE A 299 25.46 27.58 45.57
C ILE A 299 24.23 28.20 46.24
N ALA A 300 24.40 29.33 46.94
CA ALA A 300 23.33 30.15 47.51
C ALA A 300 23.20 31.46 46.74
N ILE A 301 22.07 31.70 46.07
CA ILE A 301 21.80 32.95 45.33
C ILE A 301 20.54 33.61 45.88
N GLY A 302 20.71 34.73 46.58
CA GLY A 302 19.62 35.58 47.04
C GLY A 302 19.77 36.13 48.46
N ASP A 303 18.75 36.83 48.95
CA ASP A 303 18.81 37.54 50.23
C ASP A 303 18.57 36.60 51.43
N GLY A 304 19.60 36.38 52.24
CA GLY A 304 19.52 35.51 53.42
C GLY A 304 19.37 34.02 53.13
N VAL A 305 19.61 33.59 51.89
CA VAL A 305 19.56 32.18 51.49
C VAL A 305 20.74 31.42 52.08
N THR A 306 20.50 30.21 52.60
CA THR A 306 21.55 29.31 53.07
C THR A 306 21.53 28.01 52.28
N ALA A 307 22.67 27.57 51.74
CA ALA A 307 22.82 26.27 51.07
C ALA A 307 23.77 25.33 51.85
N GLY A 308 23.41 24.06 51.95
CA GLY A 308 24.21 22.96 52.48
C GLY A 308 25.13 22.33 51.41
N GLU A 309 25.81 21.24 51.78
CA GLU A 309 26.75 20.53 50.90
C GLU A 309 26.07 20.02 49.62
N ASN A 310 26.71 20.24 48.46
CA ASN A 310 26.19 19.85 47.14
C ASN A 310 24.80 20.42 46.80
N GLU A 311 24.37 21.50 47.46
CA GLU A 311 23.06 22.10 47.29
C GLU A 311 23.10 23.37 46.43
N VAL A 312 22.13 23.55 45.54
CA VAL A 312 21.84 24.83 44.88
C VAL A 312 20.54 25.39 45.44
N ALA A 313 20.62 26.54 46.10
CA ALA A 313 19.52 27.26 46.71
C ALA A 313 19.39 28.67 46.09
N ILE A 314 18.22 29.00 45.55
CA ILE A 314 17.95 30.31 44.91
C ILE A 314 16.70 30.94 45.52
N GLY A 315 16.76 32.21 45.94
CA GLY A 315 15.57 32.95 46.37
C GLY A 315 15.78 33.96 47.50
N ASN A 316 15.05 33.85 48.61
CA ASN A 316 15.26 34.64 49.81
C ASN A 316 15.00 33.79 51.07
N ALA A 317 15.28 34.35 52.25
CA ALA A 317 15.10 33.66 53.54
C ALA A 317 13.70 33.06 53.77
N ASN A 318 12.66 33.55 53.08
CA ASN A 318 11.29 33.08 53.19
C ASN A 318 10.84 32.19 52.01
N ASN A 319 11.49 32.29 50.85
CA ASN A 319 11.18 31.56 49.63
C ASN A 319 12.49 31.07 49.02
N THR A 320 12.92 29.87 49.41
CA THR A 320 14.12 29.23 48.85
C THR A 320 13.69 28.12 47.90
N TYR A 321 14.05 28.23 46.62
CA TYR A 321 14.00 27.10 45.69
C TYR A 321 15.28 26.29 45.90
N THR A 322 15.15 25.18 46.61
CA THR A 322 16.24 24.22 46.81
C THR A 322 16.15 23.16 45.72
N PHE A 323 17.23 22.95 44.95
CA PHE A 323 17.36 21.80 44.06
C PHE A 323 17.83 20.56 44.84
N ALA A 324 17.22 20.30 45.99
CA ALA A 324 17.56 19.15 46.83
C ALA A 324 16.94 17.88 46.21
N GLY A 325 17.73 16.99 45.59
CA GLY A 325 17.18 15.69 45.13
C GLY A 325 17.83 14.91 43.99
N LEU A 326 18.91 15.38 43.34
CA LEU A 326 19.58 14.59 42.27
C LEU A 326 20.47 13.43 42.79
N ALA A 327 20.42 13.13 44.08
CA ALA A 327 21.13 11.98 44.68
C ALA A 327 20.20 10.75 44.80
N THR A 328 20.42 9.80 43.89
CA THR A 328 20.16 8.35 43.99
C THR A 328 18.95 7.90 44.81
N GLY A 329 17.78 7.85 44.16
CA GLY A 329 16.56 7.26 44.72
C GLY A 329 15.58 6.78 43.65
N GLY A 330 16.00 5.89 42.75
CA GLY A 330 15.16 4.91 42.02
C GLY A 330 13.98 5.36 41.14
N GLY A 331 13.53 6.61 41.18
CA GLY A 331 12.42 7.12 40.38
C GLY A 331 12.87 8.21 39.42
N THR A 332 12.40 8.15 38.17
CA THR A 332 12.47 9.28 37.24
C THR A 332 11.36 10.28 37.59
N GLU A 333 11.72 11.44 38.11
CA GLU A 333 10.80 12.57 38.32
C GLU A 333 10.96 13.57 37.17
N PHE A 334 9.85 14.00 36.56
CA PHE A 334 9.85 14.98 35.47
C PHE A 334 9.71 16.39 36.03
N VAL A 335 10.69 17.24 35.74
CA VAL A 335 10.61 18.68 36.04
C VAL A 335 9.83 19.36 34.92
N THR A 336 8.62 19.86 35.19
CA THR A 336 7.81 20.63 34.22
C THR A 336 7.98 22.14 34.42
N VAL A 337 7.88 22.90 33.32
CA VAL A 337 7.83 24.37 33.33
C VAL A 337 6.41 24.82 32.99
N ASP A 338 5.87 25.78 33.76
CA ASP A 338 4.60 26.41 33.39
C ASP A 338 4.75 27.28 32.12
N ALA A 339 3.64 27.76 31.56
CA ALA A 339 3.65 28.63 30.36
C ALA A 339 4.36 29.98 30.59
N ALA A 340 4.64 30.35 31.84
CA ALA A 340 5.42 31.52 32.23
C ALA A 340 6.90 31.18 32.51
N GLY A 341 7.32 29.92 32.31
CA GLY A 341 8.68 29.44 32.53
C GLY A 341 9.04 29.14 33.99
N GLN A 342 8.06 29.05 34.89
CA GLN A 342 8.32 28.73 36.29
C GLN A 342 8.41 27.22 36.52
N LEU A 343 9.45 26.84 37.26
CA LEU A 343 9.60 25.51 37.83
C LEU A 343 8.58 25.39 38.97
N SER A 344 7.48 24.68 38.72
CA SER A 344 6.51 24.36 39.74
C SER A 344 6.74 22.94 40.21
N SER A 345 6.89 22.73 41.52
CA SER A 345 6.52 21.46 42.15
C SER A 345 5.01 21.37 42.12
N ALA A 346 4.45 21.27 40.91
CA ALA A 346 3.09 20.82 40.77
C ALA A 346 3.13 19.40 41.30
N GLU A 347 2.44 19.14 42.42
CA GLU A 347 1.91 17.79 42.57
C GLU A 347 1.19 17.51 41.24
N LEU A 348 1.65 16.47 40.55
CA LEU A 348 0.78 15.73 39.66
C LEU A 348 -0.37 15.26 40.55
N THR A 349 -1.36 16.12 40.77
CA THR A 349 -2.66 15.68 41.24
C THR A 349 -3.04 14.58 40.24
N SER A 350 -3.38 13.41 40.76
CA SER A 350 -3.59 12.10 40.15
C SER A 350 -4.37 12.00 38.82
N ALA A 351 -4.66 13.11 38.14
CA ALA A 351 -5.51 13.20 36.97
C ALA A 351 -4.76 13.34 35.63
N ALA A 352 -3.47 13.72 35.60
CA ALA A 352 -2.83 14.08 34.32
C ALA A 352 -1.94 12.99 33.71
N ILE A 353 -1.06 12.34 34.48
CA ILE A 353 -0.17 11.28 33.97
C ILE A 353 0.17 10.34 35.13
N ASP A 354 -0.69 9.36 35.40
CA ASP A 354 -0.39 8.27 36.33
C ASP A 354 0.04 7.03 35.54
N PHE A 355 1.35 6.82 35.36
CA PHE A 355 1.83 5.58 34.74
C PHE A 355 1.53 4.32 35.59
N THR A 356 0.85 4.47 36.72
CA THR A 356 0.29 3.39 37.54
C THR A 356 -1.22 3.55 37.65
N GLY A 357 -1.99 2.93 36.75
CA GLY A 357 -3.44 2.87 36.95
C GLY A 357 -3.82 2.09 38.22
N ALA A 358 -5.11 2.11 38.56
CA ALA A 358 -5.62 1.44 39.77
C ALA A 358 -5.36 -0.08 39.81
N GLY A 359 -5.11 -0.72 38.66
CA GLY A 359 -4.74 -2.13 38.56
C GLY A 359 -3.23 -2.38 38.75
N ALA A 360 -2.86 -3.56 39.27
CA ALA A 360 -1.45 -3.93 39.40
C ALA A 360 -0.74 -3.98 38.02
N ASN A 361 0.44 -3.37 37.89
CA ASN A 361 1.20 -3.26 36.62
C ASN A 361 0.42 -2.61 35.45
N SER A 362 -0.46 -1.66 35.74
CA SER A 362 -1.26 -0.97 34.71
C SER A 362 -0.65 0.37 34.28
N THR A 363 -1.04 0.87 33.11
CA THR A 363 -0.64 2.19 32.58
C THR A 363 -1.88 3.05 32.34
N GLU A 364 -1.96 4.23 32.95
CA GLU A 364 -3.08 5.15 32.80
C GLU A 364 -2.61 6.52 32.26
N VAL A 365 -3.31 7.03 31.25
CA VAL A 365 -3.09 8.39 30.75
C VAL A 365 -4.46 9.04 30.58
N ASN A 366 -4.89 9.77 31.62
CA ASN A 366 -6.20 10.44 31.66
C ASN A 366 -7.37 9.45 31.43
N GLY A 367 -7.35 8.28 32.06
CA GLY A 367 -8.30 7.18 31.85
C GLY A 367 -8.67 6.47 33.16
N ASN A 368 -8.98 5.18 33.09
CA ASN A 368 -9.22 4.29 34.22
C ASN A 368 -8.65 2.90 33.89
N ALA A 369 -7.41 2.62 34.28
CA ALA A 369 -6.77 1.32 34.07
C ALA A 369 -6.86 0.44 35.33
N ALA A 370 -8.06 -0.06 35.65
CA ALA A 370 -8.34 -0.82 36.87
C ALA A 370 -7.97 -2.31 36.79
N GLY A 371 -7.77 -2.85 35.59
CA GLY A 371 -7.39 -4.24 35.39
C GLY A 371 -5.91 -4.50 35.70
N THR A 372 -5.58 -5.72 36.16
CA THR A 372 -4.18 -6.13 36.29
C THR A 372 -3.53 -6.17 34.91
N ASN A 373 -2.33 -5.60 34.72
CA ASN A 373 -1.64 -5.48 33.43
C ASN A 373 -2.40 -4.68 32.35
N SER A 374 -3.34 -3.82 32.75
CA SER A 374 -4.19 -3.06 31.81
C SER A 374 -3.54 -1.75 31.32
N VAL A 375 -4.03 -1.22 30.20
CA VAL A 375 -3.62 0.07 29.62
C VAL A 375 -4.87 0.89 29.31
N ALA A 376 -5.00 2.09 29.88
CA ALA A 376 -6.08 3.03 29.54
C ALA A 376 -5.49 4.39 29.12
N VAL A 377 -5.73 4.82 27.88
CA VAL A 377 -5.19 6.06 27.32
C VAL A 377 -6.30 6.90 26.68
N GLY A 378 -6.51 8.11 27.19
CA GLY A 378 -7.49 9.08 26.69
C GLY A 378 -8.65 9.31 27.65
N SER A 379 -9.19 10.53 27.63
CA SER A 379 -10.26 10.97 28.56
C SER A 379 -11.45 10.00 28.56
N GLY A 380 -11.73 9.42 29.72
CA GLY A 380 -12.83 8.46 29.91
C GLY A 380 -12.56 7.04 29.38
N ALA A 381 -11.34 6.74 28.89
CA ALA A 381 -10.96 5.38 28.54
C ALA A 381 -11.00 4.49 29.80
N SER A 382 -11.60 3.30 29.72
CA SER A 382 -11.80 2.40 30.85
C SER A 382 -11.33 0.99 30.49
N ALA A 383 -10.21 0.55 31.07
CA ALA A 383 -9.66 -0.80 30.93
C ALA A 383 -9.76 -1.54 32.27
N THR A 384 -10.89 -2.22 32.52
CA THR A 384 -11.16 -2.88 33.82
C THR A 384 -10.87 -4.38 33.82
N GLY A 385 -10.77 -5.00 32.65
CA GLY A 385 -10.37 -6.41 32.54
C GLY A 385 -8.87 -6.61 32.72
N ASN A 386 -8.45 -7.80 33.18
CA ASN A 386 -7.03 -8.13 33.25
C ASN A 386 -6.42 -8.18 31.83
N ASP A 387 -5.20 -7.69 31.63
CA ASP A 387 -4.54 -7.53 30.32
C ASP A 387 -5.33 -6.68 29.32
N ALA A 388 -6.28 -5.85 29.77
CA ALA A 388 -7.13 -5.06 28.88
C ALA A 388 -6.43 -3.81 28.35
N VAL A 389 -6.72 -3.42 27.11
CA VAL A 389 -6.18 -2.21 26.47
C VAL A 389 -7.34 -1.34 25.98
N ALA A 390 -7.49 -0.13 26.51
CA ALA A 390 -8.44 0.88 26.07
C ALA A 390 -7.71 2.14 25.60
N VAL A 391 -7.85 2.52 24.34
CA VAL A 391 -7.16 3.69 23.75
C VAL A 391 -8.14 4.56 22.96
N GLY A 392 -8.42 5.76 23.44
CA GLY A 392 -9.32 6.73 22.81
C GLY A 392 -10.32 7.35 23.80
N PHE A 393 -10.95 8.45 23.42
CA PHE A 393 -12.00 9.10 24.23
C PHE A 393 -13.15 8.12 24.50
N ASN A 394 -13.47 7.86 25.78
CA ASN A 394 -14.50 6.90 26.20
C ASN A 394 -14.36 5.46 25.63
N ALA A 395 -13.15 5.03 25.26
CA ALA A 395 -12.92 3.63 24.88
C ALA A 395 -13.10 2.69 26.07
N THR A 396 -13.78 1.56 25.92
CA THR A 396 -14.16 0.65 27.01
C THR A 396 -13.64 -0.76 26.74
N ALA A 397 -12.73 -1.26 27.56
CA ALA A 397 -12.16 -2.61 27.51
C ALA A 397 -12.37 -3.33 28.87
N ASN A 398 -13.54 -3.96 29.05
CA ASN A 398 -13.96 -4.49 30.35
C ASN A 398 -13.81 -6.02 30.48
N GLY A 399 -13.63 -6.74 29.38
CA GLY A 399 -13.39 -8.18 29.41
C GLY A 399 -11.92 -8.49 29.72
N ASN A 400 -11.63 -9.67 30.26
CA ASN A 400 -10.24 -10.12 30.38
C ASN A 400 -9.60 -10.26 29.00
N SER A 401 -8.39 -9.77 28.84
CA SER A 401 -7.58 -9.77 27.61
C SER A 401 -8.27 -9.07 26.43
N THR A 402 -9.11 -8.04 26.68
CA THR A 402 -9.78 -7.27 25.63
C THR A 402 -8.95 -6.11 25.10
N THR A 403 -9.17 -5.73 23.85
CA THR A 403 -8.58 -4.52 23.25
C THR A 403 -9.67 -3.64 22.64
N ALA A 404 -9.77 -2.38 23.03
CA ALA A 404 -10.67 -1.36 22.48
C ALA A 404 -9.84 -0.14 22.04
N VAL A 405 -9.80 0.15 20.74
CA VAL A 405 -9.02 1.25 20.17
C VAL A 405 -9.89 2.09 19.24
N GLY A 406 -10.06 3.37 19.58
CA GLY A 406 -10.95 4.31 18.90
C GLY A 406 -11.91 4.98 19.87
N GLY A 407 -12.42 6.17 19.51
CA GLY A 407 -13.38 6.89 20.35
C GLY A 407 -14.68 6.10 20.55
N ILE A 408 -15.11 5.93 21.80
CA ILE A 408 -16.35 5.21 22.17
C ILE A 408 -16.33 3.73 21.68
N SER A 409 -15.16 3.17 21.39
CA SER A 409 -15.02 1.73 21.09
C SER A 409 -15.31 0.90 22.34
N THR A 410 -15.93 -0.27 22.19
CA THR A 410 -16.37 -1.11 23.31
C THR A 410 -15.99 -2.57 23.07
N ALA A 411 -15.15 -3.14 23.93
CA ALA A 411 -14.81 -4.57 23.96
C ALA A 411 -15.11 -5.13 25.36
N THR A 412 -16.17 -5.92 25.50
CA THR A 412 -16.65 -6.44 26.80
C THR A 412 -16.51 -7.94 26.96
N GLY A 413 -16.48 -8.69 25.87
CA GLY A 413 -16.33 -10.15 25.93
C GLY A 413 -14.88 -10.58 26.19
N PRO A 414 -14.62 -11.65 26.96
CA PRO A 414 -13.24 -12.09 27.19
C PRO A 414 -12.47 -12.38 25.90
N GLY A 415 -11.30 -11.78 25.72
CA GLY A 415 -10.49 -11.88 24.50
C GLY A 415 -11.04 -11.12 23.29
N ALA A 416 -12.05 -10.26 23.46
CA ALA A 416 -12.65 -9.48 22.38
C ALA A 416 -11.75 -8.31 21.92
N SER A 417 -11.88 -7.92 20.65
CA SER A 417 -11.10 -6.84 20.04
C SER A 417 -12.01 -5.90 19.25
N ALA A 418 -12.05 -4.63 19.60
CA ALA A 418 -12.80 -3.58 18.91
C ALA A 418 -11.84 -2.48 18.43
N PHE A 419 -11.77 -2.25 17.11
CA PHE A 419 -10.93 -1.23 16.49
C PHE A 419 -11.78 -0.32 15.59
N GLY A 420 -11.90 0.96 15.95
CA GLY A 420 -12.69 1.95 15.22
C GLY A 420 -13.56 2.81 16.14
N TRP A 421 -14.04 3.96 15.64
CA TRP A 421 -14.97 4.79 16.41
C TRP A 421 -16.33 4.08 16.53
N MET A 422 -16.83 3.94 17.76
CA MET A 422 -18.05 3.18 18.07
C MET A 422 -18.05 1.72 17.58
N ALA A 423 -16.88 1.09 17.43
CA ALA A 423 -16.80 -0.35 17.20
C ALA A 423 -17.19 -1.12 18.47
N GLU A 424 -17.99 -2.17 18.35
CA GLU A 424 -18.49 -2.98 19.47
C GLU A 424 -18.15 -4.46 19.30
N ALA A 425 -17.44 -5.04 20.27
CA ALA A 425 -17.15 -6.47 20.35
C ALA A 425 -17.64 -7.02 21.71
N GLY A 426 -18.88 -7.49 21.75
CA GLY A 426 -19.61 -7.81 22.97
C GLY A 426 -19.32 -9.19 23.57
N ALA A 427 -18.98 -10.19 22.75
CA ALA A 427 -18.90 -11.60 23.14
C ALA A 427 -17.47 -12.18 23.18
N GLU A 428 -17.33 -13.39 23.77
CA GLU A 428 -16.03 -14.06 23.94
C GLU A 428 -15.31 -14.21 22.59
N ARG A 429 -14.07 -13.70 22.51
CA ARG A 429 -13.22 -13.70 21.30
C ARG A 429 -13.90 -13.09 20.06
N ALA A 430 -14.87 -12.20 20.22
CA ALA A 430 -15.45 -11.44 19.12
C ALA A 430 -14.46 -10.37 18.61
N THR A 431 -14.45 -10.10 17.31
CA THR A 431 -13.57 -9.09 16.70
C THR A 431 -14.38 -8.14 15.83
N ALA A 432 -14.36 -6.85 16.14
CA ALA A 432 -14.98 -5.78 15.35
C ALA A 432 -13.90 -4.79 14.85
N LEU A 433 -13.86 -4.54 13.54
CA LEU A 433 -12.90 -3.65 12.89
C LEU A 433 -13.61 -2.72 11.90
N GLY A 434 -13.70 -1.43 12.24
CA GLY A 434 -14.35 -0.40 11.43
C GLY A 434 -15.17 0.60 12.25
N HIS A 435 -15.62 1.69 11.62
CA HIS A 435 -16.59 2.61 12.24
C HIS A 435 -17.94 1.88 12.40
N LEU A 436 -18.53 1.89 13.61
CA LEU A 436 -19.81 1.21 13.91
C LEU A 436 -19.84 -0.32 13.68
N ALA A 437 -18.69 -0.97 13.48
CA ALA A 437 -18.64 -2.42 13.33
C ALA A 437 -19.09 -3.12 14.63
N THR A 438 -19.97 -4.12 14.53
CA THR A 438 -20.62 -4.78 15.66
C THR A 438 -20.42 -6.30 15.59
N ALA A 439 -19.80 -6.88 16.61
CA ALA A 439 -19.52 -8.32 16.72
C ALA A 439 -20.01 -8.86 18.08
N GLN A 440 -21.21 -9.44 18.11
CA GLN A 440 -21.90 -9.84 19.35
C GLN A 440 -21.97 -11.35 19.58
N GLY A 441 -21.57 -12.16 18.60
CA GLY A 441 -21.48 -13.61 18.72
C GLY A 441 -20.18 -14.12 19.31
N VAL A 442 -20.20 -15.28 19.98
CA VAL A 442 -18.97 -15.94 20.44
C VAL A 442 -18.11 -16.27 19.22
N ARG A 443 -16.85 -15.82 19.23
CA ARG A 443 -15.89 -15.96 18.10
C ARG A 443 -16.42 -15.37 16.78
N SER A 444 -17.26 -14.33 16.83
CA SER A 444 -17.71 -13.64 15.62
C SER A 444 -16.68 -12.62 15.10
N LEU A 445 -16.79 -12.26 13.82
CA LEU A 445 -15.90 -11.31 13.14
C LEU A 445 -16.73 -10.32 12.32
N ALA A 446 -16.59 -9.01 12.59
CA ALA A 446 -17.17 -7.93 11.80
C ALA A 446 -16.06 -7.01 11.28
N VAL A 447 -15.97 -6.84 9.96
CA VAL A 447 -14.93 -6.01 9.30
C VAL A 447 -15.57 -5.11 8.25
N GLY A 448 -15.54 -3.79 8.46
CA GLY A 448 -16.15 -2.81 7.56
C GLY A 448 -16.90 -1.72 8.32
N GLU A 449 -17.37 -0.70 7.61
CA GLU A 449 -18.24 0.31 8.21
C GLU A 449 -19.64 -0.28 8.46
N ASN A 450 -20.14 -0.20 9.69
CA ASN A 450 -21.44 -0.75 10.09
C ASN A 450 -21.63 -2.25 9.76
N ALA A 451 -20.54 -3.05 9.70
CA ALA A 451 -20.63 -4.50 9.56
C ALA A 451 -21.20 -5.12 10.84
N ASP A 452 -22.12 -6.08 10.75
CA ASP A 452 -22.87 -6.62 11.88
C ASP A 452 -22.85 -8.16 11.92
N ALA A 453 -22.15 -8.73 12.91
CA ALA A 453 -22.00 -10.16 13.14
C ALA A 453 -22.58 -10.55 14.51
N GLN A 454 -23.87 -10.90 14.54
CA GLN A 454 -24.68 -10.95 15.77
C GLN A 454 -24.62 -12.29 16.53
N THR A 455 -24.24 -13.38 15.88
CA THR A 455 -24.41 -14.74 16.40
C THR A 455 -23.12 -15.55 16.44
N ASP A 456 -23.09 -16.63 17.20
CA ASP A 456 -21.88 -17.44 17.39
C ASP A 456 -21.27 -17.90 16.05
N PHE A 457 -19.95 -17.75 15.94
CA PHE A 457 -19.15 -18.08 14.75
C PHE A 457 -19.49 -17.30 13.47
N SER A 458 -20.37 -16.29 13.53
CA SER A 458 -20.73 -15.52 12.33
C SER A 458 -19.62 -14.58 11.88
N THR A 459 -19.45 -14.41 10.57
CA THR A 459 -18.45 -13.52 9.96
C THR A 459 -19.13 -12.56 8.97
N ALA A 460 -18.99 -11.26 9.17
CA ALA A 460 -19.45 -10.19 8.29
C ALA A 460 -18.25 -9.36 7.80
N ILE A 461 -18.03 -9.26 6.49
CA ILE A 461 -16.91 -8.51 5.89
C ILE A 461 -17.44 -7.64 4.73
N GLY A 462 -17.41 -6.33 4.88
CA GLY A 462 -17.95 -5.35 3.92
C GLY A 462 -18.69 -4.22 4.63
N ASN A 463 -18.97 -3.11 3.94
CA ASN A 463 -19.81 -2.06 4.53
C ASN A 463 -21.25 -2.59 4.64
N GLU A 464 -21.88 -2.36 5.79
CA GLU A 464 -23.26 -2.82 6.07
C GLU A 464 -23.49 -4.33 5.84
N ALA A 465 -22.44 -5.16 5.87
CA ALA A 465 -22.58 -6.61 5.76
C ALA A 465 -23.21 -7.17 7.04
N ILE A 466 -24.20 -8.06 6.92
CA ILE A 466 -24.97 -8.61 8.05
C ILE A 466 -24.85 -10.13 8.07
N ALA A 467 -24.32 -10.68 9.17
CA ALA A 467 -24.30 -12.12 9.45
C ALA A 467 -25.03 -12.39 10.79
N ASN A 468 -26.29 -12.85 10.70
CA ASN A 468 -27.18 -13.08 11.85
C ASN A 468 -27.59 -14.55 12.04
N GLY A 469 -27.05 -15.44 11.20
CA GLY A 469 -27.17 -16.87 11.43
C GLY A 469 -25.98 -17.41 12.22
N THR A 470 -26.23 -18.38 13.11
CA THR A 470 -25.12 -19.11 13.75
C THR A 470 -24.26 -19.73 12.65
N ASP A 471 -22.92 -19.56 12.70
CA ASP A 471 -22.01 -20.04 11.65
C ASP A 471 -22.30 -19.43 10.26
N ALA A 472 -22.88 -18.23 10.18
CA ALA A 472 -23.14 -17.53 8.93
C ALA A 472 -21.92 -16.74 8.43
N LEU A 473 -21.78 -16.65 7.10
CA LEU A 473 -20.73 -15.90 6.42
C LEU A 473 -21.34 -14.89 5.44
N ALA A 474 -21.13 -13.60 5.66
CA ALA A 474 -21.49 -12.52 4.76
C ALA A 474 -20.22 -11.78 4.29
N ILE A 475 -19.95 -11.73 2.98
CA ILE A 475 -18.82 -11.01 2.39
C ILE A 475 -19.29 -10.15 1.21
N GLY A 476 -19.23 -8.83 1.35
CA GLY A 476 -19.62 -7.87 0.33
C GLY A 476 -20.36 -6.66 0.92
N ASP A 477 -20.44 -5.58 0.15
CA ASP A 477 -21.25 -4.40 0.48
C ASP A 477 -22.73 -4.82 0.62
N THR A 478 -23.36 -4.58 1.77
CA THR A 478 -24.75 -4.96 2.08
C THR A 478 -25.08 -6.46 1.92
N ALA A 479 -24.09 -7.36 1.96
CA ALA A 479 -24.34 -8.81 1.91
C ALA A 479 -25.07 -9.29 3.19
N MET A 480 -26.08 -10.14 3.05
CA MET A 480 -26.95 -10.59 4.15
C MET A 480 -27.00 -12.11 4.27
N ALA A 481 -26.45 -12.64 5.37
CA ALA A 481 -26.50 -14.05 5.74
C ALA A 481 -27.32 -14.21 7.04
N MET A 482 -28.62 -14.49 6.90
CA MET A 482 -29.59 -14.44 8.02
C MET A 482 -29.91 -15.80 8.65
N GLY A 483 -29.64 -16.91 7.95
CA GLY A 483 -29.98 -18.26 8.42
C GLY A 483 -28.78 -19.00 9.03
N ASN A 484 -29.02 -20.00 9.88
CA ASN A 484 -27.92 -20.80 10.42
C ASN A 484 -27.12 -21.50 9.32
N SER A 485 -25.79 -21.47 9.41
CA SER A 485 -24.85 -22.00 8.43
C SER A 485 -25.09 -21.49 7.01
N THR A 486 -25.49 -20.22 6.85
CA THR A 486 -25.64 -19.58 5.52
C THR A 486 -24.36 -18.94 5.02
N THR A 487 -24.20 -18.87 3.70
CA THR A 487 -23.11 -18.15 3.05
C THR A 487 -23.67 -17.17 2.02
N ALA A 488 -23.36 -15.88 2.14
CA ALA A 488 -23.69 -14.81 1.20
C ALA A 488 -22.38 -14.10 0.78
N VAL A 489 -21.99 -14.22 -0.49
CA VAL A 489 -20.75 -13.63 -1.01
C VAL A 489 -21.03 -12.83 -2.28
N GLY A 490 -20.75 -11.53 -2.26
CA GLY A 490 -21.09 -10.58 -3.32
C GLY A 490 -21.91 -9.41 -2.76
N GLY A 491 -21.81 -8.24 -3.39
CA GLY A 491 -22.60 -7.08 -2.96
C GLY A 491 -24.09 -7.36 -3.07
N GLU A 492 -24.86 -6.96 -2.06
CA GLU A 492 -26.32 -7.14 -2.00
C GLU A 492 -26.77 -8.61 -2.13
N SER A 493 -25.89 -9.58 -1.88
CA SER A 493 -26.24 -11.01 -1.87
C SER A 493 -27.02 -11.39 -0.61
N VAL A 494 -28.00 -12.26 -0.73
CA VAL A 494 -28.97 -12.57 0.32
C VAL A 494 -29.12 -14.09 0.49
N ALA A 495 -28.82 -14.60 1.69
CA ALA A 495 -29.01 -15.99 2.08
C ALA A 495 -29.87 -16.03 3.36
N THR A 496 -31.16 -16.35 3.23
CA THR A 496 -32.14 -16.15 4.33
C THR A 496 -32.47 -17.42 5.13
N GLY A 497 -32.50 -18.58 4.48
CA GLY A 497 -32.89 -19.83 5.13
C GLY A 497 -31.69 -20.66 5.61
N PRO A 498 -31.84 -21.54 6.62
CA PRO A 498 -30.74 -22.38 7.11
C PRO A 498 -30.03 -23.16 5.99
N GLY A 499 -28.69 -23.15 5.97
CA GLY A 499 -27.87 -23.84 4.98
C GLY A 499 -27.91 -23.26 3.56
N ALA A 500 -28.48 -22.07 3.37
CA ALA A 500 -28.51 -21.39 2.07
C ALA A 500 -27.11 -20.89 1.64
N THR A 501 -26.82 -20.95 0.35
CA THR A 501 -25.59 -20.41 -0.24
C THR A 501 -25.94 -19.48 -1.40
N ALA A 502 -25.61 -18.20 -1.29
CA ALA A 502 -25.73 -17.19 -2.33
C ALA A 502 -24.33 -16.65 -2.68
N TYR A 503 -23.92 -16.74 -3.95
CA TYR A 503 -22.63 -16.26 -4.43
C TYR A 503 -22.82 -15.47 -5.73
N GLY A 504 -22.57 -14.16 -5.69
CA GLY A 504 -22.74 -13.22 -6.80
C GLY A 504 -23.51 -11.95 -6.38
N TRP A 505 -23.35 -10.85 -7.11
CA TRP A 505 -24.08 -9.60 -6.83
C TRP A 505 -25.59 -9.82 -6.99
N GLN A 506 -26.37 -9.37 -5.98
CA GLN A 506 -27.82 -9.58 -5.90
C GLN A 506 -28.28 -11.04 -6.07
N SER A 507 -27.43 -12.02 -5.71
CA SER A 507 -27.86 -13.42 -5.64
C SER A 507 -28.74 -13.65 -4.41
N ASN A 508 -29.80 -14.46 -4.54
CA ASN A 508 -30.76 -14.74 -3.48
C ASN A 508 -30.90 -16.25 -3.27
N ALA A 509 -30.81 -16.73 -2.03
CA ALA A 509 -30.98 -18.15 -1.70
C ALA A 509 -31.87 -18.33 -0.46
N SER A 510 -32.87 -19.21 -0.59
CA SER A 510 -33.76 -19.69 0.48
C SER A 510 -33.18 -20.90 1.22
N GLU A 511 -33.93 -21.54 2.10
CA GLU A 511 -33.46 -22.66 2.95
C GLU A 511 -32.80 -23.78 2.14
N ARG A 512 -31.55 -24.11 2.47
CA ARG A 512 -30.72 -25.13 1.81
C ARG A 512 -30.61 -24.95 0.29
N ALA A 513 -30.93 -23.77 -0.23
CA ALA A 513 -30.85 -23.47 -1.65
C ALA A 513 -29.44 -22.99 -2.02
N THR A 514 -29.06 -23.14 -3.28
CA THR A 514 -27.76 -22.72 -3.81
C THR A 514 -27.96 -21.80 -5.01
N ALA A 515 -27.65 -20.51 -4.86
CA ALA A 515 -27.64 -19.50 -5.92
C ALA A 515 -26.19 -19.12 -6.25
N LEU A 516 -25.73 -19.36 -7.49
CA LEU A 516 -24.39 -19.02 -7.95
C LEU A 516 -24.48 -18.20 -9.25
N GLY A 517 -24.19 -16.90 -9.20
CA GLY A 517 -24.21 -15.98 -10.34
C GLY A 517 -24.74 -14.60 -9.99
N HIS A 518 -24.51 -13.63 -10.88
CA HIS A 518 -25.15 -12.32 -10.83
C HIS A 518 -26.67 -12.48 -11.00
N LEU A 519 -27.47 -11.91 -10.09
CA LEU A 519 -28.95 -12.00 -10.10
C LEU A 519 -29.52 -13.43 -10.00
N ALA A 520 -28.73 -14.44 -9.60
CA ALA A 520 -29.23 -15.80 -9.44
C ALA A 520 -30.23 -15.89 -8.26
N ASP A 521 -31.41 -16.46 -8.48
CA ASP A 521 -32.49 -16.53 -7.49
C ASP A 521 -32.92 -17.98 -7.20
N ALA A 522 -32.41 -18.53 -6.10
CA ALA A 522 -32.77 -19.83 -5.58
C ALA A 522 -33.86 -19.72 -4.49
N SER A 523 -35.08 -19.31 -4.88
CA SER A 523 -36.16 -18.98 -3.92
C SER A 523 -36.88 -20.19 -3.31
N ALA A 524 -36.82 -21.36 -3.96
CA ALA A 524 -37.37 -22.62 -3.46
C ALA A 524 -36.42 -23.33 -2.46
N VAL A 525 -36.94 -24.22 -1.61
CA VAL A 525 -36.16 -24.87 -0.55
C VAL A 525 -35.43 -26.09 -1.10
N ARG A 526 -34.10 -26.16 -0.89
CA ARG A 526 -33.22 -27.15 -1.54
C ARG A 526 -33.16 -27.02 -3.06
N SER A 527 -33.38 -25.82 -3.61
CA SER A 527 -33.22 -25.59 -5.05
C SER A 527 -31.79 -25.17 -5.42
N VAL A 528 -31.47 -25.25 -6.71
CA VAL A 528 -30.17 -24.88 -7.26
C VAL A 528 -30.38 -23.95 -8.45
N ALA A 529 -29.92 -22.70 -8.35
CA ALA A 529 -29.89 -21.71 -9.43
C ALA A 529 -28.43 -21.36 -9.76
N ILE A 530 -27.95 -21.69 -10.96
CA ILE A 530 -26.56 -21.43 -11.38
C ILE A 530 -26.54 -20.73 -12.74
N GLY A 531 -26.03 -19.50 -12.78
CA GLY A 531 -25.98 -18.66 -13.99
C GLY A 531 -26.45 -17.22 -13.73
N GLU A 532 -26.24 -16.34 -14.70
CA GLU A 532 -26.77 -14.97 -14.65
C GLU A 532 -28.29 -15.01 -14.75
N GLY A 533 -29.00 -14.42 -13.78
CA GLY A 533 -30.46 -14.38 -13.75
C GLY A 533 -31.17 -15.75 -13.71
N ALA A 534 -30.47 -16.84 -13.40
CA ALA A 534 -31.07 -18.16 -13.24
C ALA A 534 -32.06 -18.13 -12.06
N SER A 535 -33.28 -18.62 -12.24
CA SER A 535 -34.33 -18.55 -11.21
C SER A 535 -34.97 -19.90 -10.97
N THR A 536 -35.12 -20.23 -9.70
CA THR A 536 -36.00 -21.28 -9.23
C THR A 536 -37.12 -20.65 -8.43
N ALA A 537 -38.35 -21.10 -8.64
CA ALA A 537 -39.52 -20.67 -7.88
C ALA A 537 -40.39 -21.88 -7.56
N SER A 538 -41.24 -21.76 -6.54
CA SER A 538 -42.34 -22.70 -6.30
C SER A 538 -43.63 -21.90 -6.28
N ALA A 539 -44.29 -21.78 -7.43
CA ALA A 539 -45.55 -21.05 -7.54
C ALA A 539 -46.74 -21.82 -6.92
N ASN A 540 -46.62 -23.14 -6.70
CA ASN A 540 -47.72 -23.99 -6.22
C ASN A 540 -47.22 -25.27 -5.52
N ALA A 541 -47.09 -25.31 -4.19
CA ALA A 541 -47.51 -26.44 -3.33
C ALA A 541 -46.95 -26.33 -1.91
N ALA A 542 -47.66 -27.00 -0.99
CA ALA A 542 -47.35 -27.17 0.43
C ALA A 542 -46.09 -28.03 0.73
N SER A 543 -45.30 -28.38 -0.28
CA SER A 543 -43.98 -29.02 -0.17
C SER A 543 -42.96 -28.04 -0.74
N LEU A 544 -41.96 -27.69 0.06
CA LEU A 544 -41.09 -26.54 -0.20
C LEU A 544 -40.10 -26.72 -1.38
N GLY A 545 -40.19 -27.83 -2.13
CA GLY A 545 -39.80 -27.95 -3.54
C GLY A 545 -38.31 -27.98 -3.90
N THR A 546 -37.83 -29.13 -4.38
CA THR A 546 -36.52 -29.31 -5.05
C THR A 546 -36.61 -28.93 -6.52
N SER A 547 -35.91 -27.87 -6.97
CA SER A 547 -35.83 -27.52 -8.40
C SER A 547 -34.43 -27.10 -8.80
N VAL A 548 -34.09 -27.24 -10.07
CA VAL A 548 -32.73 -27.01 -10.58
C VAL A 548 -32.81 -26.16 -11.85
N ALA A 549 -32.26 -24.95 -11.82
CA ALA A 549 -32.08 -24.07 -12.95
C ALA A 549 -30.57 -23.81 -13.17
N ILE A 550 -30.03 -24.25 -14.31
CA ILE A 550 -28.61 -24.09 -14.63
C ILE A 550 -28.50 -23.50 -16.05
N GLY A 551 -27.95 -22.29 -16.16
CA GLY A 551 -27.82 -21.55 -17.42
C GLY A 551 -28.22 -20.08 -17.24
N ASN A 552 -27.80 -19.24 -18.18
CA ASN A 552 -28.23 -17.83 -18.23
C ASN A 552 -29.75 -17.75 -18.41
N LEU A 553 -30.44 -17.04 -17.51
CA LEU A 553 -31.90 -16.88 -17.50
C LEU A 553 -32.69 -18.20 -17.52
N ALA A 554 -32.12 -19.31 -17.02
CA ALA A 554 -32.83 -20.57 -16.88
C ALA A 554 -33.90 -20.47 -15.78
N VAL A 555 -35.10 -21.02 -15.99
CA VAL A 555 -36.23 -20.92 -15.07
C VAL A 555 -36.79 -22.30 -14.72
N ALA A 556 -36.75 -22.68 -13.45
CA ALA A 556 -37.42 -23.87 -12.91
C ALA A 556 -38.44 -23.46 -11.83
N SER A 557 -39.71 -23.31 -12.22
CA SER A 557 -40.73 -22.57 -11.43
C SER A 557 -41.75 -23.42 -10.66
N ASP A 558 -41.62 -24.74 -10.72
CA ASP A 558 -42.50 -25.70 -10.04
C ASP A 558 -41.66 -26.78 -9.31
N GLU A 559 -42.30 -27.58 -8.47
CA GLU A 559 -41.64 -28.65 -7.70
C GLU A 559 -41.10 -29.75 -8.62
N ASP A 560 -39.87 -30.20 -8.35
CA ASP A 560 -39.11 -31.19 -9.13
C ASP A 560 -38.86 -30.79 -10.59
N ALA A 561 -38.93 -29.48 -10.88
CA ALA A 561 -38.60 -28.93 -12.19
C ALA A 561 -37.08 -28.86 -12.41
N VAL A 562 -36.61 -29.29 -13.57
CA VAL A 562 -35.20 -29.23 -13.98
C VAL A 562 -35.07 -28.47 -15.30
N ALA A 563 -34.45 -27.29 -15.28
CA ALA A 563 -34.12 -26.48 -16.45
C ALA A 563 -32.58 -26.38 -16.61
N LEU A 564 -32.05 -26.87 -17.74
CA LEU A 564 -30.61 -26.83 -18.03
C LEU A 564 -30.36 -26.26 -19.45
N GLY A 565 -29.79 -25.05 -19.52
CA GLY A 565 -29.49 -24.34 -20.77
C GLY A 565 -29.83 -22.85 -20.69
N ASP A 566 -29.31 -22.06 -21.63
CA ASP A 566 -29.66 -20.64 -21.79
C ASP A 566 -31.17 -20.49 -22.05
N GLN A 567 -31.88 -19.73 -21.22
CA GLN A 567 -33.34 -19.53 -21.28
C GLN A 567 -34.19 -20.82 -21.26
N ALA A 568 -33.67 -21.94 -20.75
CA ALA A 568 -34.46 -23.16 -20.56
C ALA A 568 -35.55 -22.92 -19.50
N THR A 569 -36.79 -23.35 -19.76
CA THR A 569 -37.96 -23.13 -18.88
C THR A 569 -38.65 -24.45 -18.53
N ALA A 570 -38.60 -24.85 -17.27
CA ALA A 570 -39.36 -25.95 -16.70
C ALA A 570 -40.39 -25.38 -15.70
N SER A 571 -41.68 -25.40 -16.07
CA SER A 571 -42.76 -24.77 -15.29
C SER A 571 -43.91 -25.71 -14.93
N GLY A 572 -43.83 -26.98 -15.32
CA GLY A 572 -44.75 -28.01 -14.84
C GLY A 572 -44.18 -28.77 -13.64
N PHE A 573 -45.05 -29.20 -12.73
CA PHE A 573 -44.72 -30.17 -11.68
C PHE A 573 -44.02 -31.42 -12.25
N HIS A 574 -42.83 -31.79 -11.75
CA HIS A 574 -41.94 -32.84 -12.28
C HIS A 574 -41.53 -32.68 -13.76
N SER A 575 -41.38 -31.45 -14.26
CA SER A 575 -40.98 -31.20 -15.65
C SER A 575 -39.46 -31.11 -15.83
N THR A 576 -38.96 -31.54 -16.99
CA THR A 576 -37.52 -31.47 -17.32
C THR A 576 -37.35 -30.80 -18.68
N ALA A 577 -36.63 -29.67 -18.73
CA ALA A 577 -36.25 -28.93 -19.93
C ALA A 577 -34.72 -28.88 -20.05
N ILE A 578 -34.15 -29.54 -21.06
CA ILE A 578 -32.70 -29.56 -21.30
C ILE A 578 -32.41 -29.08 -22.72
N GLY A 579 -31.64 -28.00 -22.85
CA GLY A 579 -31.31 -27.31 -24.10
C GLY A 579 -31.71 -25.84 -24.07
N GLY A 580 -31.02 -25.00 -24.84
CA GLY A 580 -31.33 -23.56 -24.87
C GLY A 580 -32.75 -23.29 -25.37
N GLU A 581 -33.46 -22.36 -24.73
CA GLU A 581 -34.86 -22.01 -25.02
C GLU A 581 -35.83 -23.21 -25.00
N SER A 582 -35.47 -24.33 -24.37
CA SER A 582 -36.37 -25.48 -24.21
C SER A 582 -37.48 -25.18 -23.21
N VAL A 583 -38.69 -25.70 -23.44
CA VAL A 583 -39.88 -25.42 -22.62
C VAL A 583 -40.57 -26.72 -22.22
N ALA A 584 -40.64 -27.02 -20.93
CA ALA A 584 -41.44 -28.09 -20.37
C ALA A 584 -42.46 -27.52 -19.37
N SER A 585 -43.72 -27.34 -19.79
CA SER A 585 -44.75 -26.68 -18.98
C SER A 585 -45.91 -27.59 -18.56
N GLY A 586 -46.04 -28.76 -19.18
CA GLY A 586 -46.99 -29.76 -18.73
C GLY A 586 -46.52 -30.46 -17.45
N ARG A 587 -47.46 -30.92 -16.61
CA ARG A 587 -47.15 -31.79 -15.46
C ARG A 587 -46.44 -33.06 -15.95
N GLY A 588 -45.22 -33.33 -15.48
CA GLY A 588 -44.41 -34.49 -15.88
C GLY A 588 -43.86 -34.40 -17.31
N ALA A 589 -43.92 -33.23 -17.94
CA ALA A 589 -43.46 -33.03 -19.31
C ALA A 589 -41.94 -33.02 -19.42
N GLN A 590 -41.39 -33.53 -20.51
CA GLN A 590 -39.96 -33.65 -20.73
C GLN A 590 -39.59 -33.10 -22.11
N ALA A 591 -38.74 -32.07 -22.16
CA ALA A 591 -38.24 -31.45 -23.37
C ALA A 591 -36.70 -31.57 -23.43
N PHE A 592 -36.17 -32.15 -24.49
CA PHE A 592 -34.74 -32.33 -24.72
C PHE A 592 -34.34 -31.80 -26.10
N GLY A 593 -33.55 -30.72 -26.16
CA GLY A 593 -33.06 -30.07 -27.39
C GLY A 593 -33.31 -28.55 -27.43
N TRP A 594 -32.59 -27.81 -28.28
CA TRP A 594 -32.80 -26.37 -28.45
C TRP A 594 -34.21 -26.09 -28.98
N GLN A 595 -34.95 -25.20 -28.29
CA GLN A 595 -36.36 -24.89 -28.56
C GLN A 595 -37.31 -26.10 -28.54
N ALA A 596 -36.96 -27.21 -27.89
CA ALA A 596 -37.90 -28.32 -27.68
C ALA A 596 -39.03 -27.89 -26.74
N SER A 597 -40.29 -28.22 -27.04
CA SER A 597 -41.47 -27.78 -26.30
C SER A 597 -42.36 -28.97 -25.92
N ALA A 598 -42.51 -29.26 -24.64
CA ALA A 598 -43.43 -30.26 -24.09
C ALA A 598 -44.44 -29.57 -23.17
N THR A 599 -45.62 -29.27 -23.70
CA THR A 599 -46.67 -28.49 -22.99
C THR A 599 -47.83 -29.37 -22.52
N GLY A 600 -48.00 -30.57 -23.11
CA GLY A 600 -48.98 -31.54 -22.66
C GLY A 600 -48.57 -32.25 -21.36
N ALA A 601 -49.55 -32.68 -20.54
CA ALA A 601 -49.26 -33.47 -19.34
C ALA A 601 -48.56 -34.79 -19.71
N THR A 602 -47.43 -35.09 -19.08
CA THR A 602 -46.54 -36.25 -19.34
C THR A 602 -46.07 -36.37 -20.79
N ALA A 603 -46.06 -35.25 -21.53
CA ALA A 603 -45.61 -35.21 -22.91
C ALA A 603 -44.08 -35.26 -22.99
N VAL A 604 -43.55 -35.84 -24.07
CA VAL A 604 -42.10 -35.97 -24.29
C VAL A 604 -41.74 -35.38 -25.65
N ALA A 605 -40.93 -34.32 -25.67
CA ALA A 605 -40.38 -33.71 -26.88
C ALA A 605 -38.86 -33.90 -26.92
N VAL A 606 -38.34 -34.58 -27.94
CA VAL A 606 -36.90 -34.84 -28.12
C VAL A 606 -36.47 -34.39 -29.50
N GLY A 607 -35.60 -33.37 -29.57
CA GLY A 607 -35.06 -32.81 -30.80
C GLY A 607 -35.21 -31.28 -30.88
N HIS A 608 -34.47 -30.68 -31.81
CA HIS A 608 -34.54 -29.23 -32.08
C HIS A 608 -35.95 -28.84 -32.53
N GLN A 609 -36.62 -27.90 -31.84
CA GLN A 609 -37.99 -27.45 -32.17
C GLN A 609 -39.04 -28.59 -32.20
N ALA A 610 -38.82 -29.70 -31.48
CA ALA A 610 -39.85 -30.73 -31.30
C ALA A 610 -40.98 -30.21 -30.40
N SER A 611 -42.25 -30.46 -30.72
CA SER A 611 -43.43 -29.96 -30.00
C SER A 611 -44.37 -31.11 -29.61
N ALA A 612 -44.53 -31.37 -28.32
CA ALA A 612 -45.47 -32.35 -27.78
C ALA A 612 -46.51 -31.62 -26.90
N ALA A 613 -47.62 -31.21 -27.53
CA ALA A 613 -48.66 -30.41 -26.89
C ALA A 613 -49.85 -31.23 -26.37
N GLY A 614 -50.06 -32.44 -26.90
CA GLY A 614 -51.10 -33.34 -26.41
C GLY A 614 -50.74 -33.97 -25.06
N ALA A 615 -51.75 -34.26 -24.22
CA ALA A 615 -51.53 -35.08 -23.02
C ALA A 615 -51.03 -36.47 -23.42
N ASN A 616 -50.01 -36.99 -22.74
CA ASN A 616 -49.34 -38.26 -23.05
C ASN A 616 -48.75 -38.33 -24.47
N ALA A 617 -48.45 -37.19 -25.11
CA ALA A 617 -47.96 -37.17 -26.48
C ALA A 617 -46.42 -37.29 -26.56
N GLY A 618 -45.90 -37.86 -27.64
CA GLY A 618 -44.46 -38.02 -27.88
C GLY A 618 -44.01 -37.43 -29.22
N ALA A 619 -43.13 -36.44 -29.23
CA ALA A 619 -42.54 -35.86 -30.44
C ALA A 619 -41.03 -36.14 -30.47
N PHE A 620 -40.58 -37.00 -31.38
CA PHE A 620 -39.20 -37.45 -31.48
C PHE A 620 -38.61 -37.08 -32.85
N GLY A 621 -37.76 -36.06 -32.91
CA GLY A 621 -37.13 -35.55 -34.12
C GLY A 621 -37.24 -34.04 -34.27
N LYS A 622 -36.37 -33.43 -35.10
CA LYS A 622 -36.44 -31.99 -35.36
C LYS A 622 -37.79 -31.62 -36.00
N ASN A 623 -38.48 -30.62 -35.44
CA ASN A 623 -39.82 -30.18 -35.88
C ASN A 623 -40.94 -31.24 -35.78
N ALA A 624 -40.76 -32.35 -35.05
CA ALA A 624 -41.85 -33.30 -34.81
C ALA A 624 -42.96 -32.63 -33.96
N SER A 625 -44.24 -32.84 -34.30
CA SER A 625 -45.40 -32.20 -33.69
C SER A 625 -46.46 -33.24 -33.28
N ALA A 626 -46.57 -33.50 -31.98
CA ALA A 626 -47.55 -34.40 -31.37
C ALA A 626 -48.58 -33.58 -30.59
N ALA A 627 -49.56 -33.01 -31.29
CA ALA A 627 -50.51 -32.03 -30.74
C ALA A 627 -51.74 -32.65 -30.05
N PHE A 628 -51.97 -33.95 -30.25
CA PHE A 628 -53.20 -34.63 -29.84
C PHE A 628 -52.96 -35.62 -28.69
N ALA A 629 -53.98 -35.95 -27.92
CA ALA A 629 -53.83 -36.79 -26.73
C ALA A 629 -53.39 -38.22 -27.11
N GLY A 630 -52.39 -38.76 -26.41
CA GLY A 630 -51.83 -40.09 -26.66
C GLY A 630 -51.17 -40.27 -28.03
N SER A 631 -50.87 -39.18 -28.74
CA SER A 631 -50.32 -39.23 -30.09
C SER A 631 -48.78 -39.23 -30.09
N THR A 632 -48.16 -39.89 -31.06
CA THR A 632 -46.69 -39.99 -31.17
C THR A 632 -46.24 -39.62 -32.58
N ALA A 633 -45.43 -38.58 -32.72
CA ALA A 633 -44.74 -38.19 -33.94
C ALA A 633 -43.26 -38.59 -33.87
N VAL A 634 -42.80 -39.45 -34.77
CA VAL A 634 -41.38 -39.86 -34.87
C VAL A 634 -40.85 -39.51 -36.26
N GLY A 635 -39.82 -38.66 -36.32
CA GLY A 635 -39.15 -38.23 -37.55
C GLY A 635 -39.20 -36.72 -37.77
N PHE A 636 -38.41 -36.23 -38.72
CA PHE A 636 -38.36 -34.81 -39.07
C PHE A 636 -39.72 -34.33 -39.58
N GLY A 637 -40.32 -33.33 -38.93
CA GLY A 637 -41.61 -32.75 -39.33
C GLY A 637 -42.83 -33.66 -39.17
N ALA A 638 -42.69 -34.82 -38.49
CA ALA A 638 -43.82 -35.73 -38.25
C ALA A 638 -44.94 -35.01 -37.49
N THR A 639 -46.17 -34.99 -38.02
CA THR A 639 -47.29 -34.26 -37.41
C THR A 639 -48.49 -35.16 -37.22
N THR A 640 -48.92 -35.34 -35.98
CA THR A 640 -50.16 -36.05 -35.64
C THR A 640 -51.36 -35.13 -35.90
N THR A 641 -52.49 -35.67 -36.35
CA THR A 641 -53.73 -34.96 -36.70
C THR A 641 -54.95 -35.39 -35.87
N ARG A 642 -54.81 -36.40 -35.01
CA ARG A 642 -55.87 -36.89 -34.11
C ARG A 642 -55.30 -37.63 -32.89
N ASP A 643 -56.14 -37.83 -31.88
CA ASP A 643 -55.80 -38.59 -30.67
C ASP A 643 -55.34 -40.02 -31.01
N ASN A 644 -54.43 -40.54 -30.18
CA ASN A 644 -53.89 -41.91 -30.24
C ASN A 644 -53.20 -42.28 -31.56
N GLN A 645 -52.86 -41.31 -32.40
CA GLN A 645 -52.19 -41.54 -33.67
C GLN A 645 -50.68 -41.67 -33.49
N VAL A 646 -50.07 -42.68 -34.13
CA VAL A 646 -48.62 -42.74 -34.31
C VAL A 646 -48.29 -42.36 -35.75
N VAL A 647 -47.43 -41.36 -35.92
CA VAL A 647 -46.90 -40.89 -37.20
C VAL A 647 -45.42 -41.22 -37.25
N LEU A 648 -45.02 -42.00 -38.25
CA LEU A 648 -43.62 -42.36 -38.52
C LEU A 648 -43.20 -41.72 -39.84
N GLY A 649 -42.35 -40.70 -39.76
CA GLY A 649 -42.00 -39.81 -40.87
C GLY A 649 -42.99 -38.65 -41.03
N GLY A 650 -42.50 -37.49 -41.50
CA GLY A 650 -43.30 -36.29 -41.75
C GLY A 650 -43.73 -36.12 -43.20
N ASP A 651 -44.15 -34.90 -43.57
CA ASP A 651 -44.49 -34.55 -44.95
C ASP A 651 -43.33 -34.90 -45.90
N GLY A 652 -43.52 -35.98 -46.68
CA GLY A 652 -42.52 -36.52 -47.61
C GLY A 652 -41.82 -37.82 -47.17
N SER A 653 -42.18 -38.46 -46.05
CA SER A 653 -41.60 -39.74 -45.63
C SER A 653 -42.61 -40.63 -44.89
N SER A 654 -42.77 -41.89 -45.33
CA SER A 654 -43.74 -42.86 -44.79
C SER A 654 -43.14 -44.27 -44.69
N VAL A 655 -41.97 -44.46 -44.08
CA VAL A 655 -41.17 -45.63 -44.48
C VAL A 655 -40.27 -46.24 -43.41
N THR A 656 -40.31 -47.57 -43.38
CA THR A 656 -39.34 -48.51 -42.78
C THR A 656 -37.95 -48.33 -43.39
N VAL A 657 -36.95 -47.96 -42.57
CA VAL A 657 -35.54 -47.90 -43.00
C VAL A 657 -34.78 -49.10 -42.44
N GLY A 658 -34.67 -50.16 -43.25
CA GLY A 658 -33.72 -51.25 -43.04
C GLY A 658 -32.48 -51.09 -43.93
N ASP A 659 -31.50 -52.00 -43.79
CA ASP A 659 -30.39 -52.14 -44.73
C ASP A 659 -30.92 -52.51 -46.13
N ILE A 660 -30.54 -51.76 -47.16
CA ILE A 660 -31.03 -51.91 -48.54
C ILE A 660 -30.58 -53.24 -49.17
N ALA A 661 -29.40 -53.76 -48.83
CA ALA A 661 -28.92 -55.02 -49.38
C ALA A 661 -29.70 -56.22 -48.80
N ALA A 662 -29.96 -56.18 -47.49
CA ALA A 662 -30.84 -57.14 -46.83
C ALA A 662 -32.29 -57.00 -47.29
N SER A 663 -32.77 -55.78 -47.53
CA SER A 663 -34.14 -55.50 -47.97
C SER A 663 -34.38 -55.91 -49.43
N THR A 664 -33.39 -55.75 -50.32
CA THR A 664 -33.46 -56.17 -51.73
C THR A 664 -33.36 -57.69 -51.88
N ALA A 665 -32.51 -58.35 -51.09
CA ALA A 665 -32.37 -59.81 -51.10
C ALA A 665 -33.58 -60.54 -50.51
N ALA A 666 -34.39 -59.88 -49.68
CA ALA A 666 -35.57 -60.43 -49.03
C ALA A 666 -36.89 -60.20 -49.78
N GLN A 667 -36.89 -59.45 -50.90
CA GLN A 667 -38.12 -59.20 -51.67
C GLN A 667 -38.59 -60.49 -52.37
N THR A 668 -39.66 -61.09 -51.85
CA THR A 668 -40.37 -62.22 -52.48
C THR A 668 -41.89 -62.02 -52.34
N GLY A 669 -42.68 -62.41 -53.34
CA GLY A 669 -44.15 -62.24 -53.35
C GLY A 669 -44.66 -61.14 -54.28
N ALA A 670 -45.99 -60.95 -54.30
CA ALA A 670 -46.65 -60.00 -55.20
C ALA A 670 -46.39 -58.54 -54.80
N ILE A 671 -46.22 -57.69 -55.82
CA ILE A 671 -46.22 -56.23 -55.66
C ILE A 671 -47.56 -55.82 -55.04
N SER A 672 -47.52 -55.15 -53.88
CA SER A 672 -48.70 -54.63 -53.19
C SER A 672 -48.86 -53.13 -53.45
N VAL A 673 -50.09 -52.65 -53.62
CA VAL A 673 -50.40 -51.22 -53.69
C VAL A 673 -50.91 -50.76 -52.34
N ALA A 674 -50.36 -49.67 -51.80
CA ALA A 674 -50.91 -49.11 -50.56
C ALA A 674 -52.29 -48.47 -50.82
N THR A 675 -53.34 -48.90 -50.11
CA THR A 675 -54.69 -48.32 -50.10
C THR A 675 -55.00 -47.67 -48.77
N VAL A 676 -55.68 -46.52 -48.76
CA VAL A 676 -56.12 -45.83 -47.54
C VAL A 676 -57.58 -46.15 -47.21
N ASP A 677 -57.89 -46.44 -45.94
CA ASP A 677 -59.26 -46.58 -45.46
C ASP A 677 -59.93 -45.23 -45.12
N ALA A 678 -61.24 -45.24 -44.82
CA ALA A 678 -62.02 -44.02 -44.51
C ALA A 678 -61.57 -43.28 -43.24
N SER A 679 -60.65 -43.86 -42.46
CA SER A 679 -60.06 -43.27 -41.26
C SER A 679 -58.60 -42.84 -41.45
N GLY A 680 -58.09 -42.91 -42.68
CA GLY A 680 -56.76 -42.40 -43.06
C GLY A 680 -55.60 -43.37 -42.77
N THR A 681 -55.87 -44.67 -42.64
CA THR A 681 -54.83 -45.68 -42.35
C THR A 681 -54.31 -46.30 -43.64
N LEU A 682 -52.98 -46.42 -43.78
CA LEU A 682 -52.33 -47.16 -44.87
C LEU A 682 -52.55 -48.67 -44.72
N GLY A 683 -53.19 -49.31 -45.70
CA GLY A 683 -53.30 -50.74 -45.89
C GLY A 683 -52.70 -51.17 -47.24
N ALA A 684 -52.59 -52.45 -47.53
CA ALA A 684 -52.18 -52.97 -48.85
C ALA A 684 -53.42 -53.52 -49.58
N GLY A 685 -53.75 -52.99 -50.75
CA GLY A 685 -54.85 -53.45 -51.61
C GLY A 685 -54.39 -54.02 -52.96
N PRO A 686 -55.21 -54.87 -53.63
CA PRO A 686 -54.83 -55.57 -54.85
C PRO A 686 -54.88 -54.69 -56.12
N MET A 687 -53.97 -54.95 -57.06
CA MET A 687 -53.85 -54.24 -58.35
C MET A 687 -54.97 -54.59 -59.34
N LEU A 688 -55.44 -53.56 -60.08
CA LEU A 688 -56.42 -53.60 -61.16
C LEU A 688 -55.98 -54.48 -62.36
N SER A 689 -56.96 -55.12 -63.01
CA SER A 689 -56.87 -56.31 -63.87
C SER A 689 -56.94 -56.08 -65.39
N ASP A 690 -56.53 -54.93 -65.94
CA ASP A 690 -56.80 -54.58 -67.35
C ASP A 690 -55.68 -54.89 -68.36
N LEU A 691 -54.94 -55.99 -68.18
CA LEU A 691 -54.18 -56.63 -69.27
C LEU A 691 -54.94 -57.88 -69.74
N ALA A 692 -55.17 -58.00 -71.06
CA ALA A 692 -56.08 -58.98 -71.68
C ALA A 692 -55.96 -60.43 -71.14
N THR A 693 -57.09 -61.06 -70.84
CA THR A 693 -57.18 -62.39 -70.21
C THR A 693 -57.25 -63.54 -71.22
N VAL A 694 -56.98 -64.76 -70.78
CA VAL A 694 -57.08 -66.02 -71.56
C VAL A 694 -58.42 -66.20 -72.29
N GLY A 695 -59.51 -65.58 -71.80
CA GLY A 695 -60.82 -65.60 -72.46
C GLY A 695 -60.85 -64.88 -73.81
N GLN A 696 -60.06 -63.82 -73.97
CA GLN A 696 -59.96 -63.09 -75.24
C GLN A 696 -59.17 -63.89 -76.29
N ILE A 697 -58.22 -64.73 -75.85
CA ILE A 697 -57.48 -65.68 -76.71
C ILE A 697 -58.40 -66.82 -77.17
N ASN A 698 -59.24 -67.36 -76.27
CA ASN A 698 -60.20 -68.42 -76.61
C ASN A 698 -61.27 -67.97 -77.62
N THR A 699 -61.67 -66.70 -77.60
CA THR A 699 -62.62 -66.14 -78.56
C THR A 699 -62.03 -66.12 -79.98
N LEU A 700 -60.75 -65.76 -80.10
CA LEU A 700 -60.03 -65.77 -81.38
C LEU A 700 -59.84 -67.20 -81.90
N THR A 701 -59.55 -68.17 -81.01
CA THR A 701 -59.50 -69.59 -81.37
C THR A 701 -60.85 -70.13 -81.84
N GLY A 702 -61.96 -69.69 -81.25
CA GLY A 702 -63.33 -70.05 -81.67
C GLY A 702 -63.71 -69.54 -83.07
N GLN A 703 -63.26 -68.33 -83.42
CA GLN A 703 -63.46 -67.77 -84.76
C GLN A 703 -62.74 -68.59 -85.84
N VAL A 704 -61.53 -69.09 -85.56
CA VAL A 704 -60.75 -69.94 -86.47
C VAL A 704 -61.42 -71.32 -86.69
N ASN A 705 -62.00 -71.91 -85.65
CA ASN A 705 -62.71 -73.20 -85.77
C ASN A 705 -64.00 -73.12 -86.61
N THR A 706 -64.70 -71.99 -86.53
CA THR A 706 -65.91 -71.74 -87.34
C THR A 706 -65.59 -71.71 -88.84
N LEU A 707 -64.47 -71.08 -89.20
CA LEU A 707 -63.99 -71.02 -90.58
C LEU A 707 -63.66 -72.41 -91.15
N ASN A 708 -63.04 -73.28 -90.35
CA ASN A 708 -62.78 -74.67 -90.73
C ASN A 708 -64.07 -75.49 -90.96
N GLY A 709 -65.14 -75.23 -90.20
CA GLY A 709 -66.45 -75.88 -90.39
C GLY A 709 -67.13 -75.51 -91.70
N GLN A 710 -67.01 -74.24 -92.12
CA GLN A 710 -67.55 -73.76 -93.40
C GLN A 710 -66.88 -74.47 -94.60
N VAL A 711 -65.56 -74.71 -94.53
CA VAL A 711 -64.80 -75.41 -95.59
C VAL A 711 -65.26 -76.86 -95.76
N ASN A 712 -65.57 -77.59 -94.68
CA ASN A 712 -66.04 -78.98 -94.74
C ASN A 712 -67.44 -79.12 -95.35
N THR A 713 -68.32 -78.13 -95.13
CA THR A 713 -69.69 -78.13 -95.69
C THR A 713 -69.67 -78.04 -97.22
N ILE A 714 -68.77 -77.22 -97.76
CA ILE A 714 -68.59 -77.06 -99.22
C ILE A 714 -68.17 -78.39 -99.86
N ASN A 715 -67.29 -79.16 -99.23
CA ASN A 715 -66.87 -80.48 -99.73
C ASN A 715 -68.02 -81.50 -99.79
N GLY A 716 -68.96 -81.48 -98.83
CA GLY A 716 -70.12 -82.38 -98.82
C GLY A 716 -71.14 -82.08 -99.92
N GLN A 717 -71.36 -80.80 -100.24
CA GLN A 717 -72.25 -80.39 -101.33
C GLN A 717 -71.76 -80.87 -102.70
N ILE A 718 -70.45 -80.93 -102.92
CA ILE A 718 -69.83 -81.40 -104.17
C ILE A 718 -70.14 -82.90 -104.42
N SER A 719 -70.11 -83.75 -103.38
CA SER A 719 -70.38 -85.19 -103.53
C SER A 719 -71.86 -85.51 -103.83
N ALA A 720 -72.80 -84.72 -103.29
CA ALA A 720 -74.22 -84.90 -103.55
C ALA A 720 -74.57 -84.64 -105.03
N LEU A 721 -73.95 -83.62 -105.64
CA LEU A 721 -74.18 -83.26 -107.04
C LEU A 721 -73.74 -84.36 -108.02
N GLN A 722 -72.67 -85.09 -107.69
CA GLN A 722 -72.18 -86.21 -108.50
C GLN A 722 -73.18 -87.38 -108.54
N THR A 723 -73.92 -87.61 -107.46
CA THR A 723 -74.91 -88.71 -107.37
C THR A 723 -76.14 -88.44 -108.25
N GLN A 724 -76.61 -87.20 -108.31
CA GLN A 724 -77.78 -86.82 -109.13
C GLN A 724 -77.55 -87.02 -110.64
N SER A 725 -76.31 -86.84 -111.11
CA SER A 725 -75.94 -87.01 -112.51
C SER A 725 -76.10 -88.45 -113.00
N ALA A 726 -75.82 -89.44 -112.14
CA ALA A 726 -75.90 -90.86 -112.50
C ALA A 726 -77.35 -91.35 -112.73
N PHE A 727 -78.32 -90.80 -111.98
CA PHE A 727 -79.73 -91.18 -112.09
C PHE A 727 -80.33 -90.79 -113.44
N ASN A 728 -80.05 -89.57 -113.91
CA ASN A 728 -80.63 -89.05 -115.16
C ASN A 728 -80.25 -89.88 -116.40
N LEU A 729 -79.10 -90.56 -116.38
CA LEU A 729 -78.60 -91.38 -117.48
C LEU A 729 -79.34 -92.74 -117.62
N SER A 730 -80.09 -93.22 -116.62
CA SER A 730 -80.86 -94.47 -116.77
C SER A 730 -82.18 -94.26 -117.51
N GLU A 731 -82.83 -93.12 -117.32
CA GLU A 731 -84.13 -92.83 -117.93
C GLU A 731 -84.00 -92.63 -119.45
N VAL A 732 -82.99 -91.87 -119.89
CA VAL A 732 -82.71 -91.64 -121.32
C VAL A 732 -82.51 -92.96 -122.08
N ARG A 733 -81.89 -93.93 -121.41
CA ARG A 733 -81.59 -95.25 -121.96
C ARG A 733 -82.85 -96.06 -122.33
N ARG A 734 -83.97 -95.88 -121.62
CA ARG A 734 -85.24 -96.58 -121.89
C ARG A 734 -85.94 -96.04 -123.14
N ALA A 735 -85.98 -94.73 -123.30
CA ALA A 735 -86.63 -94.09 -124.46
C ALA A 735 -86.01 -94.51 -125.81
N ASN A 736 -84.69 -94.73 -125.85
CA ASN A 736 -84.00 -95.15 -127.07
C ASN A 736 -84.39 -96.57 -127.56
N GLU A 737 -84.83 -97.47 -126.67
CA GLU A 737 -85.24 -98.83 -127.06
C GLU A 737 -86.56 -98.88 -127.82
N GLY A 738 -87.53 -98.04 -127.46
CA GLY A 738 -88.83 -97.99 -128.15
C GLY A 738 -88.67 -97.63 -129.65
N VAL A 739 -87.67 -96.81 -129.98
CA VAL A 739 -87.35 -96.45 -131.37
C VAL A 739 -86.72 -97.63 -132.13
N ALA A 740 -85.85 -98.41 -131.48
CA ALA A 740 -85.22 -99.57 -132.08
C ALA A 740 -86.25 -100.65 -132.50
N VAL A 741 -87.34 -100.82 -131.75
CA VAL A 741 -88.43 -101.75 -132.11
C VAL A 741 -89.19 -101.30 -133.36
N ALA A 742 -89.43 -100.00 -133.52
CA ALA A 742 -90.13 -99.47 -134.69
C ALA A 742 -89.33 -99.66 -135.99
N LEU A 743 -87.99 -99.54 -135.91
CA LEU A 743 -87.07 -99.80 -137.02
C LEU A 743 -87.02 -101.28 -137.44
N ALA A 744 -87.28 -102.20 -136.51
CA ALA A 744 -87.23 -103.64 -136.75
C ALA A 744 -88.36 -104.17 -137.65
N MET A 745 -89.41 -103.38 -137.87
CA MET A 745 -90.64 -103.81 -138.51
C MET A 745 -90.61 -103.62 -140.03
N GLU A 746 -90.67 -104.71 -140.81
CA GLU A 746 -90.67 -104.68 -142.28
C GLU A 746 -91.86 -105.48 -142.88
N SER A 747 -92.36 -105.13 -144.06
CA SER A 747 -93.43 -105.89 -144.77
C SER A 747 -92.79 -106.64 -145.95
N PRO A 748 -92.75 -107.98 -145.93
CA PRO A 748 -91.99 -108.74 -146.92
C PRO A 748 -92.66 -108.69 -148.30
N SER A 749 -91.86 -108.53 -149.36
CA SER A 749 -92.30 -108.59 -150.77
C SER A 749 -92.37 -110.04 -151.23
N VAL A 750 -93.43 -110.44 -151.93
CA VAL A 750 -93.60 -111.82 -152.40
C VAL A 750 -92.93 -112.01 -153.77
N PRO A 751 -91.86 -112.82 -153.89
CA PRO A 751 -91.16 -113.06 -155.16
C PRO A 751 -92.06 -113.75 -156.19
N ALA A 752 -91.86 -113.49 -157.48
CA ALA A 752 -92.61 -114.15 -158.56
C ALA A 752 -92.42 -115.68 -158.48
N GLY A 753 -93.53 -116.42 -158.26
CA GLY A 753 -93.56 -117.88 -158.08
C GLY A 753 -93.90 -118.39 -156.66
N ALA A 754 -93.94 -117.52 -155.63
CA ALA A 754 -94.29 -117.89 -154.24
C ALA A 754 -95.61 -117.24 -153.77
N ASN A 755 -96.28 -117.89 -152.80
CA ASN A 755 -97.59 -117.46 -152.24
C ASN A 755 -97.51 -116.80 -150.85
N PHE A 756 -96.38 -116.94 -150.13
CA PHE A 756 -96.21 -116.47 -148.75
C PHE A 756 -94.77 -115.99 -148.53
N ALA A 757 -94.60 -114.90 -147.79
CA ALA A 757 -93.30 -114.36 -147.39
C ALA A 757 -93.33 -113.94 -145.92
N LEU A 758 -92.24 -114.22 -145.20
CA LEU A 758 -92.02 -113.85 -143.80
C LEU A 758 -90.79 -112.95 -143.74
N SER A 759 -90.83 -111.85 -143.00
CA SER A 759 -89.67 -111.06 -142.63
C SER A 759 -89.54 -111.04 -141.11
N GLY A 760 -88.32 -111.26 -140.65
CA GLY A 760 -87.91 -110.84 -139.32
C GLY A 760 -86.95 -109.68 -139.53
N GLY A 761 -87.13 -108.61 -138.77
CA GLY A 761 -86.18 -107.52 -138.72
C GLY A 761 -85.68 -107.33 -137.29
N VAL A 762 -84.49 -106.76 -137.19
CA VAL A 762 -83.90 -106.30 -135.94
C VAL A 762 -83.56 -104.85 -136.17
N GLY A 763 -84.13 -103.97 -135.36
CA GLY A 763 -83.86 -102.55 -135.40
C GLY A 763 -82.88 -102.20 -134.30
N TYR A 764 -82.00 -101.26 -134.62
CA TYR A 764 -81.00 -100.75 -133.72
C TYR A 764 -81.06 -99.23 -133.74
N TRP A 765 -81.12 -98.61 -132.55
CA TRP A 765 -81.11 -97.17 -132.41
C TRP A 765 -80.33 -96.78 -131.15
N ASN A 766 -79.29 -95.96 -131.30
CA ASN A 766 -78.54 -95.36 -130.19
C ASN A 766 -78.14 -96.37 -129.09
N GLU A 767 -77.38 -97.41 -129.49
CA GLU A 767 -76.91 -98.52 -128.64
C GLU A 767 -77.98 -99.48 -128.11
N ARG A 768 -79.21 -99.33 -128.59
CA ARG A 768 -80.34 -100.17 -128.19
C ARG A 768 -80.85 -101.01 -129.35
N THR A 769 -81.29 -102.22 -129.03
CA THR A 769 -81.78 -103.22 -130.01
C THR A 769 -83.22 -103.60 -129.73
N GLY A 770 -84.00 -103.80 -130.79
CA GLY A 770 -85.34 -104.36 -130.75
C GLY A 770 -85.57 -105.30 -131.92
N GLY A 771 -86.33 -106.37 -131.72
CA GLY A 771 -86.65 -107.34 -132.76
C GLY A 771 -88.12 -107.26 -133.15
N ALA A 772 -88.43 -107.53 -134.41
CA ALA A 772 -89.80 -107.68 -134.88
C ALA A 772 -89.93 -108.79 -135.94
N ALA A 773 -91.13 -109.36 -136.03
CA ALA A 773 -91.48 -110.37 -137.02
C ALA A 773 -92.76 -109.95 -137.74
N ALA A 774 -92.80 -110.19 -139.05
CA ALA A 774 -93.87 -109.80 -139.95
C ALA A 774 -94.05 -110.77 -141.13
N PHE A 775 -95.21 -110.74 -141.77
CA PHE A 775 -95.56 -111.64 -142.88
C PHE A 775 -96.34 -110.91 -143.98
N THR A 776 -96.32 -111.46 -145.20
CA THR A 776 -97.11 -111.03 -146.37
C THR A 776 -97.58 -112.25 -147.18
N ALA A 777 -98.83 -112.23 -147.67
CA ALA A 777 -99.42 -113.29 -148.50
C ALA A 777 -100.00 -112.74 -149.82
N ARG A 778 -99.80 -113.45 -150.95
CA ARG A 778 -100.25 -113.05 -152.30
C ARG A 778 -101.64 -113.65 -152.59
N VAL A 779 -102.62 -112.81 -152.95
CA VAL A 779 -104.05 -113.20 -153.10
C VAL A 779 -104.50 -113.20 -154.58
N GLY A 780 -103.68 -112.66 -155.48
CA GLY A 780 -103.85 -112.69 -156.94
C GLY A 780 -102.58 -112.13 -157.62
N GLU A 781 -102.44 -112.21 -158.95
CA GLU A 781 -101.22 -111.78 -159.68
C GLU A 781 -100.79 -110.33 -159.38
N ASN A 782 -101.76 -109.51 -158.98
CA ASN A 782 -101.59 -108.10 -158.70
C ASN A 782 -102.04 -107.69 -157.27
N ALA A 783 -102.19 -108.59 -156.26
CA ALA A 783 -102.66 -108.23 -154.89
C ALA A 783 -102.02 -109.02 -153.70
N ALA A 784 -101.74 -108.38 -152.55
CA ALA A 784 -101.16 -108.96 -151.32
C ALA A 784 -101.56 -108.26 -149.97
N ILE A 785 -101.44 -108.94 -148.81
CA ILE A 785 -101.77 -108.45 -147.42
C ILE A 785 -100.62 -108.79 -146.43
N SER A 786 -100.38 -107.98 -145.37
CA SER A 786 -99.25 -108.08 -144.40
C SER A 786 -99.55 -107.73 -142.91
N GLY A 787 -98.75 -108.21 -141.94
CA GLY A 787 -98.81 -107.83 -140.49
C GLY A 787 -97.59 -108.21 -139.63
N GLY A 788 -97.39 -107.65 -138.43
CA GLY A 788 -96.22 -107.91 -137.55
C GLY A 788 -96.23 -107.40 -136.08
N VAL A 789 -95.26 -107.84 -135.25
CA VAL A 789 -95.09 -107.60 -133.78
C VAL A 789 -93.60 -107.46 -133.43
N GLY A 790 -93.23 -106.65 -132.42
CA GLY A 790 -91.83 -106.49 -131.96
C GLY A 790 -91.63 -106.17 -130.46
N VAL A 791 -90.40 -106.38 -129.97
CA VAL A 791 -89.98 -106.29 -128.55
C VAL A 791 -88.58 -105.67 -128.42
N GLY A 792 -88.36 -104.82 -127.42
CA GLY A 792 -87.05 -104.23 -127.08
C GLY A 792 -86.23 -105.19 -126.21
N PHE A 793 -84.98 -105.48 -126.59
CA PHE A 793 -84.21 -106.59 -126.00
C PHE A 793 -83.48 -106.26 -124.69
N GLY A 794 -83.30 -104.99 -124.31
CA GLY A 794 -82.59 -104.62 -123.07
C GLY A 794 -83.50 -104.26 -121.90
N SER A 795 -84.72 -103.77 -122.14
CA SER A 795 -85.72 -103.36 -121.13
C SER A 795 -86.97 -104.24 -121.08
N GLY A 796 -87.31 -104.97 -122.15
CA GLY A 796 -88.41 -105.94 -122.19
C GLY A 796 -89.79 -105.42 -122.63
N GLU A 797 -89.90 -104.22 -123.23
CA GLU A 797 -91.16 -103.60 -123.70
C GLU A 797 -91.62 -104.08 -125.11
N VAL A 798 -92.94 -104.08 -125.45
CA VAL A 798 -93.56 -104.77 -126.64
C VAL A 798 -94.49 -103.86 -127.51
N GLY A 799 -94.56 -104.03 -128.85
CA GLY A 799 -95.45 -103.31 -129.82
C GLY A 799 -95.86 -104.08 -131.13
N ALA A 800 -96.83 -103.62 -131.96
CA ALA A 800 -97.41 -104.35 -133.15
C ALA A 800 -97.94 -103.50 -134.37
N ARG A 801 -98.13 -104.08 -135.61
CA ARG A 801 -98.53 -103.46 -136.93
C ARG A 801 -99.34 -104.35 -137.97
N GLY A 802 -100.00 -103.77 -139.02
CA GLY A 802 -100.72 -104.45 -140.16
C GLY A 802 -100.95 -103.61 -141.48
N GLY A 803 -100.99 -104.18 -142.71
CA GLY A 803 -101.11 -103.45 -144.03
C GLY A 803 -101.39 -104.29 -145.33
N PHE A 804 -101.58 -103.69 -146.55
CA PHE A 804 -101.92 -104.39 -147.85
C PHE A 804 -101.31 -103.73 -149.13
N GLN A 805 -101.28 -104.41 -150.30
CA GLN A 805 -100.67 -103.92 -151.57
C GLN A 805 -101.33 -104.45 -152.88
N VAL A 806 -101.42 -103.64 -153.96
CA VAL A 806 -101.99 -104.01 -155.29
C VAL A 806 -101.14 -103.41 -156.44
N ALA A 807 -100.92 -104.10 -157.55
CA ALA A 807 -100.16 -103.68 -158.73
C ALA A 807 -101.05 -103.60 -159.99
N PHE A 808 -100.76 -102.73 -160.97
CA PHE A 808 -101.53 -102.62 -162.22
C PHE A 808 -100.62 -102.90 -163.40
#